data_AF-A0A9E7AYM4-F1
#
_entry.id   AF-A0A9E7AYM4-F1
#
_cell.length_a   1.000
_cell.length_b   1.000
_cell.length_c   1.000
_cell.angle_alpha   90.00
_cell.angle_beta   90.00
_cell.angle_gamma   90.00
#
_symmetry.space_group_name_H-M   'P 1'
#
loop_
_entity.id
_entity.type
_entity.pdbx_description
1 polymer ?
#
loop_
_entity_poly.entity_id
_entity_poly.type
_entity_poly.pdbx_seq_one_letter_code
_entity_poly.pdbx_strand_id
1 'polypeptide(L)'
;MKTKYILFFFFLFPAFALQSQERQGFTMSRYGGMNGLSLNPSFGMLTPFQLEVGWSMAALNLDNFFLDVPSMRADQFLFGTGKHPVRLINHPDAGFSGEAIFRFPAVGVKFKRFAVSTVANRRLVMGFEHFPAPFMLDIFNGFDPALIGTQKEIPRFNGGYLLWEEAGASFSAVMQQYENDRINGGISLRYVHGASSSFFSTSENSFYKYADSTHLDLEKMQAYYGQNGEKYGAGLVFDIGLHWMKQDTGKVFRSMDSPDRVFDHKYKYHFGIAFLDVGMIRFFEAEESNIRVNNLPVETSNGGPFTVDSMETIIFDLLDRIDSAGTSATIQQSNAGTMDMRLPTAVSAQFDWQFHRNFFLGSTFTYGLPVGKMPSVRRPAQLTLAPRYETGKFMFMLPMSLYDFRQARVGAALRFKGITVGTDRAFTYTENVTSIKGFDFYVGVRLGIEQLEHTFLKPYKPVKEKNFEHTGYTDRLAALPGQGVQLYFSMHPDSGSLLVLSNFAGDTIDSTFVDPVQQRARFWRPWKYGYGYRNVKRYKIPKELPSDIYFLERETPLIVRPTSRDSMDIIIVIPTNTYESENKKGGRSLYAADKAGRKGGNVVSFLRPFDQQYFKQLQALNAWMKEHPEYKVGYISDKEMDSYHTIKTAKMLIIAGESRSWTRAARSNYDRFVKKGGHVLVLSPDDFMKYQVRYKQKGKQLVCYKNNRKDLFEPNPLNRTGEWKNPKLKYPLPAYRRLVYNVKPIAADSTNRLYLPGLSEKAIVFDLRNEETVVAQMKPMKYRPPVLAHVMFNDDPQKPATLVKDTPASGTVFDFHNAVLLNPSTPAEKQKLKTAIDFLLAQ
;
A
#
# COMPACT_ATOMS: atom_id res chain seq x y z
N MET A 1 5.36 -33.52 -47.79
CA MET A 1 6.82 -33.45 -47.50
C MET A 1 7.21 -34.51 -46.47
N LYS A 2 8.45 -35.01 -46.48
CA LYS A 2 9.02 -35.70 -45.30
C LYS A 2 9.17 -34.66 -44.19
N THR A 3 8.80 -35.02 -42.97
CA THR A 3 8.82 -34.13 -41.79
C THR A 3 10.19 -33.51 -41.53
N LYS A 4 11.26 -34.15 -42.02
CA LYS A 4 12.64 -33.64 -42.02
C LYS A 4 12.80 -32.27 -42.68
N TYR A 5 12.01 -31.92 -43.71
CA TYR A 5 12.16 -30.64 -44.43
C TYR A 5 11.44 -29.47 -43.73
N ILE A 6 10.34 -29.75 -43.02
CA ILE A 6 9.69 -28.76 -42.14
C ILE A 6 10.61 -28.53 -40.93
N LEU A 7 11.15 -29.63 -40.37
CA LEU A 7 12.13 -29.55 -39.30
C LEU A 7 13.40 -28.83 -39.75
N PHE A 8 13.92 -29.04 -40.96
CA PHE A 8 15.12 -28.35 -41.50
C PHE A 8 15.00 -26.81 -41.49
N PHE A 9 13.83 -26.24 -41.81
CA PHE A 9 13.56 -24.79 -41.70
C PHE A 9 13.59 -24.26 -40.26
N PHE A 10 13.24 -25.12 -39.31
CA PHE A 10 13.20 -24.79 -37.89
C PHE A 10 14.46 -25.30 -37.13
N PHE A 11 15.28 -26.19 -37.72
CA PHE A 11 16.49 -26.84 -37.15
C PHE A 11 17.81 -26.27 -37.69
N LEU A 12 17.79 -25.40 -38.71
CA LEU A 12 18.92 -24.50 -39.01
C LEU A 12 19.19 -23.48 -37.88
N PHE A 13 18.43 -23.55 -36.79
CA PHE A 13 18.58 -22.77 -35.57
C PHE A 13 18.83 -23.71 -34.40
N PRO A 14 19.79 -23.41 -33.50
CA PRO A 14 20.25 -24.35 -32.50
C PRO A 14 19.08 -24.92 -31.70
N ALA A 15 18.96 -26.25 -31.75
CA ALA A 15 18.00 -27.00 -30.97
C ALA A 15 18.17 -26.68 -29.47
N PHE A 16 17.06 -26.70 -28.74
CA PHE A 16 16.90 -26.41 -27.30
C PHE A 16 16.75 -24.92 -26.93
N ALA A 17 15.51 -24.42 -26.96
CA ALA A 17 14.78 -23.99 -25.75
C ALA A 17 13.46 -23.29 -26.12
N LEU A 18 12.37 -23.70 -25.45
CA LEU A 18 11.04 -23.10 -25.49
C LEU A 18 11.11 -21.66 -24.98
N GLN A 19 10.93 -20.65 -25.84
CA GLN A 19 11.18 -19.26 -25.45
C GLN A 19 10.25 -18.22 -26.25
N SER A 20 9.53 -17.17 -25.67
CA SER A 20 8.49 -16.22 -26.30
C SER A 20 8.65 -14.67 -26.17
N GLN A 21 7.87 -13.92 -27.00
CA GLN A 21 7.42 -12.49 -26.94
C GLN A 21 6.54 -12.08 -25.75
N GLU A 22 6.41 -10.75 -25.52
CA GLU A 22 5.79 -9.89 -24.46
C GLU A 22 4.78 -10.45 -23.45
N ARG A 23 4.20 -11.62 -23.69
CA ARG A 23 3.48 -12.44 -22.70
C ARG A 23 2.39 -11.63 -22.02
N GLN A 24 1.38 -11.21 -22.77
CA GLN A 24 0.40 -10.22 -22.30
C GLN A 24 -0.31 -10.67 -21.01
N GLY A 25 -0.54 -11.99 -20.86
CA GLY A 25 -1.07 -12.61 -19.64
C GLY A 25 -0.21 -12.43 -18.38
N PHE A 26 1.09 -12.16 -18.52
CA PHE A 26 2.03 -11.91 -17.42
C PHE A 26 2.33 -10.43 -17.19
N THR A 27 2.33 -9.61 -18.23
CA THR A 27 2.94 -8.28 -18.19
C THR A 27 1.93 -7.17 -17.97
N MET A 28 0.68 -7.33 -18.44
CA MET A 28 -0.40 -6.36 -18.24
C MET A 28 -1.11 -6.53 -16.90
N SER A 29 -1.15 -7.76 -16.39
CA SER A 29 -1.75 -8.04 -15.09
C SER A 29 -1.00 -7.30 -13.99
N ARG A 30 -1.72 -6.61 -13.10
CA ARG A 30 -1.11 -6.00 -11.93
C ARG A 30 -0.52 -7.06 -11.00
N TYR A 31 -1.20 -8.21 -10.89
CA TYR A 31 -0.68 -9.38 -10.20
C TYR A 31 0.30 -10.17 -11.06
N GLY A 32 0.61 -9.74 -12.28
CA GLY A 32 1.76 -10.23 -13.05
C GLY A 32 3.10 -9.95 -12.34
N GLY A 33 3.10 -8.97 -11.43
CA GLY A 33 4.20 -8.70 -10.51
C GLY A 33 5.40 -8.09 -11.22
N MET A 34 6.59 -8.64 -10.97
CA MET A 34 7.83 -8.22 -11.60
C MET A 34 7.91 -8.53 -13.11
N ASN A 35 6.97 -9.30 -13.65
CA ASN A 35 6.92 -9.52 -15.09
C ASN A 35 6.56 -8.24 -15.85
N GLY A 36 5.79 -7.33 -15.27
CA GLY A 36 5.48 -6.03 -15.88
C GLY A 36 6.70 -5.12 -16.10
N LEU A 37 7.85 -5.42 -15.47
CA LEU A 37 9.10 -4.68 -15.68
C LEU A 37 9.59 -4.77 -17.13
N SER A 38 9.22 -5.82 -17.88
CA SER A 38 9.59 -5.93 -19.30
C SER A 38 8.79 -5.00 -20.21
N LEU A 39 7.67 -4.45 -19.74
CA LEU A 39 6.93 -3.39 -20.44
C LEU A 39 7.33 -2.00 -19.96
N ASN A 40 7.57 -1.86 -18.65
CA ASN A 40 7.91 -0.58 -18.06
C ASN A 40 8.63 -0.77 -16.71
N PRO A 41 9.85 -0.24 -16.51
CA PRO A 41 10.55 -0.40 -15.23
C PRO A 41 9.83 0.25 -14.04
N SER A 42 8.91 1.21 -14.26
CA SER A 42 8.11 1.80 -13.20
C SER A 42 6.98 0.90 -12.68
N PHE A 43 6.72 -0.25 -13.34
CA PHE A 43 5.68 -1.22 -12.96
C PHE A 43 5.93 -1.85 -11.58
N GLY A 44 7.16 -1.82 -11.06
CA GLY A 44 7.49 -2.21 -9.69
C GLY A 44 6.68 -1.48 -8.61
N MET A 45 6.10 -0.31 -8.92
CA MET A 45 5.19 0.43 -8.05
C MET A 45 3.69 0.13 -8.25
N LEU A 46 3.34 -0.66 -9.28
CA LEU A 46 1.98 -1.10 -9.59
C LEU A 46 1.63 -2.45 -8.96
N THR A 47 2.61 -3.37 -8.85
CA THR A 47 2.40 -4.70 -8.24
C THR A 47 1.77 -4.63 -6.85
N PRO A 48 0.85 -5.55 -6.46
CA PRO A 48 0.30 -5.63 -5.11
C PRO A 48 1.26 -6.30 -4.11
N PHE A 49 2.25 -7.06 -4.57
CA PHE A 49 3.17 -7.82 -3.71
C PHE A 49 4.15 -6.90 -2.97
N GLN A 50 4.37 -7.16 -1.69
CA GLN A 50 5.41 -6.49 -0.90
C GLN A 50 6.75 -7.20 -1.05
N LEU A 51 6.71 -8.53 -1.08
CA LEU A 51 7.82 -9.38 -1.42
C LEU A 51 7.35 -10.32 -2.53
N GLU A 52 8.13 -10.40 -3.59
CA GLU A 52 7.88 -11.28 -4.72
C GLU A 52 9.13 -12.10 -5.00
N VAL A 53 8.95 -13.40 -5.19
CA VAL A 53 9.96 -14.34 -5.68
C VAL A 53 9.40 -14.93 -6.97
N GLY A 54 9.90 -14.47 -8.11
CA GLY A 54 9.71 -15.18 -9.37
C GLY A 54 10.56 -16.43 -9.33
N TRP A 55 9.98 -17.62 -9.52
CA TRP A 55 10.74 -18.86 -9.52
C TRP A 55 11.33 -19.11 -10.90
N SER A 56 10.47 -19.28 -11.90
CA SER A 56 10.88 -19.37 -13.29
C SER A 56 9.71 -19.07 -14.20
N MET A 57 10.02 -18.57 -15.38
CA MET A 57 9.06 -18.42 -16.46
C MET A 57 9.73 -18.76 -17.78
N ALA A 58 9.03 -19.56 -18.57
CA ALA A 58 9.39 -19.88 -19.94
C ALA A 58 8.22 -19.46 -20.82
N ALA A 59 8.54 -19.02 -22.01
CA ALA A 59 7.53 -18.67 -22.99
C ALA A 59 7.92 -19.39 -24.31
N LEU A 60 7.18 -19.51 -25.43
CA LEU A 60 7.63 -19.81 -26.80
C LEU A 60 6.90 -18.90 -27.81
N ASN A 61 7.56 -18.21 -28.75
CA ASN A 61 6.88 -17.52 -29.85
C ASN A 61 7.65 -17.66 -31.16
N LEU A 62 6.94 -18.21 -32.15
CA LEU A 62 7.40 -18.39 -33.51
C LEU A 62 6.34 -17.84 -34.45
N ASP A 63 6.73 -16.87 -35.27
CA ASP A 63 5.87 -16.21 -36.21
C ASP A 63 6.39 -16.39 -37.62
N ASN A 64 5.53 -16.95 -38.46
CA ASN A 64 5.85 -17.25 -39.83
C ASN A 64 4.95 -16.44 -40.77
N PHE A 65 5.56 -15.69 -41.68
CA PHE A 65 4.88 -14.91 -42.71
C PHE A 65 5.16 -15.44 -44.12
N PHE A 66 5.83 -16.58 -44.25
CA PHE A 66 6.27 -17.14 -45.54
C PHE A 66 5.88 -18.62 -45.75
N LEU A 67 5.59 -19.41 -44.70
CA LEU A 67 5.04 -20.77 -44.82
C LEU A 67 3.61 -20.82 -44.30
N ASP A 68 2.76 -21.45 -45.09
CA ASP A 68 1.42 -21.91 -44.72
C ASP A 68 1.43 -23.45 -44.73
N VAL A 69 1.02 -24.06 -43.61
CA VAL A 69 0.88 -25.51 -43.51
C VAL A 69 -0.61 -25.83 -43.26
N PRO A 70 -1.38 -26.17 -44.31
CA PRO A 70 -2.79 -26.47 -44.17
C PRO A 70 -3.04 -27.73 -43.37
N SER A 71 -4.09 -27.72 -42.54
CA SER A 71 -4.59 -28.90 -41.80
C SER A 71 -3.59 -29.54 -40.82
N MET A 72 -2.47 -28.88 -40.52
CA MET A 72 -1.54 -29.32 -39.50
C MET A 72 -2.08 -29.00 -38.11
N ARG A 73 -1.98 -29.95 -37.17
CA ARG A 73 -2.32 -29.71 -35.76
C ARG A 73 -1.14 -29.15 -34.97
N ALA A 74 -1.42 -28.45 -33.87
CA ALA A 74 -0.37 -27.86 -33.03
C ALA A 74 0.57 -28.90 -32.38
N ASP A 75 0.06 -30.07 -31.97
CA ASP A 75 0.88 -31.17 -31.44
C ASP A 75 1.81 -31.74 -32.52
N GLN A 76 1.28 -31.89 -33.74
CA GLN A 76 2.02 -32.33 -34.91
C GLN A 76 3.13 -31.36 -35.30
N PHE A 77 2.84 -30.06 -35.25
CA PHE A 77 3.84 -29.01 -35.44
C PHE A 77 4.92 -29.05 -34.34
N LEU A 78 4.52 -29.11 -33.07
CA LEU A 78 5.42 -29.11 -31.91
C LEU A 78 6.37 -30.30 -31.85
N PHE A 79 5.86 -31.50 -32.08
CA PHE A 79 6.63 -32.74 -31.99
C PHE A 79 7.23 -33.16 -33.34
N GLY A 80 7.02 -32.36 -34.39
CA GLY A 80 7.47 -32.71 -35.73
C GLY A 80 6.90 -34.05 -36.18
N THR A 81 5.59 -34.26 -36.02
CA THR A 81 4.90 -35.48 -36.43
C THR A 81 3.89 -35.20 -37.54
N GLY A 82 3.66 -36.16 -38.45
CA GLY A 82 2.74 -36.01 -39.56
C GLY A 82 3.38 -35.50 -40.87
N LYS A 83 2.65 -35.71 -41.98
CA LYS A 83 3.03 -35.29 -43.34
C LYS A 83 1.96 -34.34 -43.86
N HIS A 84 2.30 -33.06 -43.97
CA HIS A 84 1.41 -32.04 -44.50
C HIS A 84 2.00 -31.39 -45.75
N PRO A 85 1.16 -30.95 -46.71
CA PRO A 85 1.63 -30.08 -47.78
C PRO A 85 2.05 -28.74 -47.18
N VAL A 86 3.17 -28.19 -47.65
CA VAL A 86 3.60 -26.83 -47.27
C VAL A 86 3.37 -25.94 -48.47
N ARG A 87 2.78 -24.77 -48.24
CA ARG A 87 2.57 -23.73 -49.24
C ARG A 87 3.43 -22.54 -48.83
N LEU A 88 4.29 -22.09 -49.73
CA LEU A 88 5.01 -20.84 -49.52
C LEU A 88 4.11 -19.67 -49.92
N ILE A 89 3.99 -18.68 -49.03
CA ILE A 89 3.25 -17.45 -49.28
C ILE A 89 4.20 -16.52 -50.03
N ASN A 90 3.99 -16.36 -51.33
CA ASN A 90 4.73 -15.40 -52.14
C ASN A 90 4.17 -13.99 -51.91
N HIS A 91 4.67 -13.32 -50.87
CA HIS A 91 4.33 -11.93 -50.55
C HIS A 91 5.64 -11.12 -50.39
N PRO A 92 5.73 -9.90 -50.93
CA PRO A 92 6.96 -9.08 -50.85
C PRO A 92 7.41 -8.75 -49.42
N ASP A 93 6.50 -8.89 -48.46
CA ASP A 93 6.71 -8.73 -47.03
C ASP A 93 6.91 -10.04 -46.24
N ALA A 94 7.13 -11.16 -46.94
CA ALA A 94 7.42 -12.45 -46.32
C ALA A 94 8.57 -12.32 -45.30
N GLY A 95 8.49 -13.07 -44.20
CA GLY A 95 9.40 -12.88 -43.09
C GLY A 95 9.19 -13.88 -41.98
N PHE A 96 10.09 -13.84 -41.01
CA PHE A 96 10.06 -14.71 -39.84
C PHE A 96 10.44 -13.91 -38.61
N SER A 97 9.80 -14.21 -37.48
CA SER A 97 10.26 -13.73 -36.19
C SER A 97 10.14 -14.86 -35.17
N GLY A 98 11.22 -15.13 -34.46
CA GLY A 98 11.23 -15.96 -33.28
C GLY A 98 11.77 -15.13 -32.13
N GLU A 99 11.02 -15.03 -31.05
CA GLU A 99 11.59 -14.48 -29.81
C GLU A 99 11.46 -15.51 -28.74
N ALA A 100 12.53 -15.55 -27.98
CA ALA A 100 12.84 -16.53 -27.04
C ALA A 100 13.27 -15.96 -25.66
N ILE A 101 12.55 -16.29 -24.56
CA ILE A 101 12.92 -15.92 -23.18
C ILE A 101 12.73 -17.05 -22.15
N PHE A 102 13.76 -17.28 -21.33
CA PHE A 102 13.68 -17.97 -20.04
C PHE A 102 14.08 -17.01 -18.91
N ARG A 103 13.24 -16.87 -17.89
CA ARG A 103 13.50 -16.05 -16.70
C ARG A 103 13.95 -16.94 -15.54
N PHE A 104 15.12 -16.65 -15.01
CA PHE A 104 15.67 -17.29 -13.82
C PHE A 104 15.00 -16.76 -12.55
N PRO A 105 15.21 -17.43 -11.39
CA PRO A 105 14.71 -16.94 -10.12
C PRO A 105 15.10 -15.49 -9.87
N ALA A 106 14.12 -14.67 -9.49
CA ALA A 106 14.28 -13.24 -9.29
C ALA A 106 13.51 -12.79 -8.05
N VAL A 107 14.02 -11.76 -7.37
CA VAL A 107 13.42 -11.24 -6.13
C VAL A 107 13.08 -9.77 -6.28
N GLY A 108 11.92 -9.39 -5.75
CA GLY A 108 11.46 -8.00 -5.72
C GLY A 108 10.93 -7.64 -4.36
N VAL A 109 11.37 -6.50 -3.85
CA VAL A 109 10.91 -5.95 -2.59
C VAL A 109 10.33 -4.56 -2.85
N LYS A 110 9.05 -4.41 -2.53
CA LYS A 110 8.34 -3.14 -2.61
C LYS A 110 8.17 -2.53 -1.22
N PHE A 111 8.68 -1.32 -1.08
CA PHE A 111 8.44 -0.45 0.07
C PHE A 111 7.32 0.54 -0.23
N LYS A 112 7.01 1.44 0.71
CA LYS A 112 5.87 2.37 0.56
C LYS A 112 5.97 3.33 -0.62
N ARG A 113 7.18 3.78 -0.95
CA ARG A 113 7.44 4.82 -1.95
C ARG A 113 8.41 4.40 -3.05
N PHE A 114 9.02 3.23 -2.91
CA PHE A 114 9.95 2.70 -3.90
C PHE A 114 9.92 1.17 -3.89
N ALA A 115 10.36 0.56 -4.98
CA ALA A 115 10.58 -0.87 -5.10
C ALA A 115 11.95 -1.13 -5.74
N VAL A 116 12.57 -2.22 -5.33
CA VAL A 116 13.83 -2.73 -5.88
C VAL A 116 13.62 -4.17 -6.27
N SER A 117 14.14 -4.57 -7.41
CA SER A 117 14.05 -5.95 -7.86
C SER A 117 15.25 -6.38 -8.68
N THR A 118 15.61 -7.66 -8.60
CA THR A 118 16.61 -8.28 -9.48
C THR A 118 15.95 -8.78 -10.75
N VAL A 119 16.72 -8.88 -11.83
CA VAL A 119 16.30 -9.46 -13.10
C VAL A 119 17.41 -10.39 -13.57
N ALA A 120 17.03 -11.61 -13.97
CA ALA A 120 17.93 -12.57 -14.59
C ALA A 120 17.18 -13.31 -15.70
N ASN A 121 17.61 -13.15 -16.95
CA ASN A 121 16.97 -13.80 -18.09
C ASN A 121 18.03 -14.40 -19.05
N ARG A 122 17.64 -15.43 -19.79
CA ARG A 122 18.28 -15.83 -21.04
C ARG A 122 17.30 -15.52 -22.17
N ARG A 123 17.76 -14.83 -23.21
CA ARG A 123 16.94 -14.42 -24.35
C ARG A 123 17.60 -14.83 -25.66
N LEU A 124 16.80 -15.31 -26.60
CA LEU A 124 17.15 -15.53 -27.99
C LEU A 124 16.18 -14.71 -28.83
N VAL A 125 16.66 -13.87 -29.72
CA VAL A 125 15.80 -13.18 -30.70
C VAL A 125 16.35 -13.49 -32.06
N MET A 126 15.48 -13.87 -32.98
CA MET A 126 15.82 -14.14 -34.36
C MET A 126 14.74 -13.57 -35.27
N GLY A 127 15.13 -13.14 -36.46
CA GLY A 127 14.15 -12.71 -37.45
C GLY A 127 14.77 -12.43 -38.79
N PHE A 128 13.91 -12.52 -39.81
CA PHE A 128 14.21 -12.18 -41.19
C PHE A 128 13.11 -11.27 -41.73
N GLU A 129 13.52 -10.16 -42.33
CA GLU A 129 12.65 -9.26 -43.07
C GLU A 129 12.85 -9.45 -44.57
N HIS A 130 11.75 -9.30 -45.32
CA HIS A 130 11.74 -9.40 -46.79
C HIS A 130 12.37 -10.71 -47.27
N PHE A 131 12.02 -11.81 -46.59
CA PHE A 131 12.49 -13.15 -46.88
C PHE A 131 12.27 -13.46 -48.37
N PRO A 132 13.31 -13.92 -49.10
CA PRO A 132 13.23 -14.10 -50.55
C PRO A 132 12.46 -15.38 -50.90
N ALA A 133 11.16 -15.37 -50.64
CA ALA A 133 10.27 -16.53 -50.80
C ALA A 133 10.32 -17.14 -52.22
N PRO A 134 10.38 -16.37 -53.33
CA PRO A 134 10.54 -16.94 -54.68
C PRO A 134 11.86 -17.70 -54.89
N PHE A 135 12.98 -17.17 -54.41
CA PHE A 135 14.28 -17.84 -54.49
C PHE A 135 14.26 -19.15 -53.71
N MET A 136 13.72 -19.13 -52.50
CA MET A 136 13.58 -20.33 -51.69
C MET A 136 12.61 -21.34 -52.33
N LEU A 137 11.50 -20.88 -52.91
CA LEU A 137 10.53 -21.69 -53.65
C LEU A 137 11.16 -22.48 -54.80
N ASP A 138 11.98 -21.80 -55.61
CA ASP A 138 12.68 -22.44 -56.72
C ASP A 138 13.62 -23.54 -56.22
N ILE A 139 14.24 -23.32 -55.05
CA ILE A 139 15.09 -24.33 -54.43
C ILE A 139 14.25 -25.46 -53.79
N PHE A 140 13.08 -25.16 -53.21
CA PHE A 140 12.19 -26.13 -52.56
C PHE A 140 11.51 -27.08 -53.52
N ASN A 141 10.98 -26.54 -54.60
CA ASN A 141 10.23 -27.32 -55.58
C ASN A 141 11.16 -28.13 -56.49
N GLY A 142 12.47 -27.92 -56.38
CA GLY A 142 13.48 -28.47 -57.27
C GLY A 142 13.57 -27.68 -58.57
N PHE A 143 14.69 -27.86 -59.27
CA PHE A 143 14.94 -27.21 -60.56
C PHE A 143 13.79 -27.38 -61.56
N ASP A 144 13.24 -26.27 -62.03
CA ASP A 144 12.28 -26.20 -63.15
C ASP A 144 13.02 -25.79 -64.44
N PRO A 145 13.09 -26.68 -65.46
CA PRO A 145 13.75 -26.37 -66.73
C PRO A 145 13.22 -25.12 -67.44
N ALA A 146 11.98 -24.69 -67.15
CA ALA A 146 11.42 -23.46 -67.72
C ALA A 146 12.11 -22.18 -67.20
N LEU A 147 12.91 -22.28 -66.12
CA LEU A 147 13.61 -21.15 -65.51
C LEU A 147 15.01 -20.91 -66.07
N ILE A 148 15.52 -21.78 -66.96
CA ILE A 148 16.85 -21.62 -67.59
C ILE A 148 16.92 -20.28 -68.33
N GLY A 149 17.99 -19.52 -68.11
CA GLY A 149 18.23 -18.22 -68.75
C GLY A 149 17.29 -17.10 -68.28
N THR A 150 16.34 -17.38 -67.40
CA THR A 150 15.44 -16.37 -66.82
C THR A 150 16.10 -15.74 -65.61
N GLN A 151 16.43 -14.44 -65.71
CA GLN A 151 16.93 -13.68 -64.58
C GLN A 151 15.81 -13.50 -63.54
N LYS A 152 16.12 -13.81 -62.29
CA LYS A 152 15.24 -13.61 -61.15
C LYS A 152 15.87 -12.70 -60.11
N GLU A 153 15.01 -11.91 -59.50
CA GLU A 153 15.37 -10.96 -58.45
C GLU A 153 15.23 -11.60 -57.07
N ILE A 154 16.22 -11.33 -56.22
CA ILE A 154 16.21 -11.57 -54.79
C ILE A 154 16.07 -10.20 -54.13
N PRO A 155 14.90 -9.84 -53.60
CA PRO A 155 14.71 -8.56 -52.92
C PRO A 155 15.72 -8.39 -51.79
N ARG A 156 16.04 -7.14 -51.47
CA ARG A 156 16.86 -6.82 -50.31
C ARG A 156 16.25 -7.45 -49.05
N PHE A 157 16.99 -8.34 -48.42
CA PHE A 157 16.61 -9.01 -47.18
C PHE A 157 17.65 -8.80 -46.09
N ASN A 158 17.16 -8.77 -44.84
CA ASN A 158 17.99 -8.66 -43.66
C ASN A 158 17.53 -9.69 -42.64
N GLY A 159 18.47 -10.27 -41.91
CA GLY A 159 18.15 -11.16 -40.81
C GLY A 159 19.29 -11.32 -39.84
N GLY A 160 18.99 -11.93 -38.72
CA GLY A 160 19.98 -12.23 -37.71
C GLY A 160 19.36 -12.89 -36.51
N TYR A 161 20.24 -13.40 -35.65
CA TYR A 161 19.87 -13.85 -34.33
C TYR A 161 20.84 -13.35 -33.27
N LEU A 162 20.34 -13.28 -32.05
CA LEU A 162 21.09 -12.88 -30.87
C LEU A 162 20.63 -13.73 -29.69
N LEU A 163 21.54 -14.50 -29.11
CA LEU A 163 21.37 -15.25 -27.87
C LEU A 163 22.22 -14.60 -26.78
N TRP A 164 21.60 -14.21 -25.67
CA TRP A 164 22.30 -13.59 -24.55
C TRP A 164 21.67 -13.92 -23.21
N GLU A 165 22.45 -13.71 -22.17
CA GLU A 165 22.02 -13.75 -20.79
C GLU A 165 22.14 -12.36 -20.18
N GLU A 166 21.21 -12.00 -19.33
CA GLU A 166 21.17 -10.71 -18.68
C GLU A 166 20.95 -10.87 -17.18
N ALA A 167 21.70 -10.11 -16.40
CA ALA A 167 21.57 -10.02 -14.95
C ALA A 167 21.61 -8.55 -14.53
N GLY A 168 20.70 -8.13 -13.67
CA GLY A 168 20.60 -6.73 -13.30
C GLY A 168 19.62 -6.42 -12.19
N ALA A 169 19.38 -5.13 -12.03
CA ALA A 169 18.47 -4.59 -11.03
C ALA A 169 17.57 -3.50 -11.62
N SER A 170 16.36 -3.42 -11.09
CA SER A 170 15.39 -2.38 -11.40
C SER A 170 15.04 -1.62 -10.13
N PHE A 171 14.94 -0.30 -10.25
CA PHE A 171 14.50 0.61 -9.21
C PHE A 171 13.28 1.39 -9.72
N SER A 172 12.22 1.42 -8.92
CA SER A 172 11.04 2.24 -9.22
C SER A 172 10.59 3.02 -7.99
N ALA A 173 10.03 4.21 -8.20
CA ALA A 173 9.62 5.10 -7.12
C ALA A 173 8.36 5.90 -7.46
N VAL A 174 7.61 6.28 -6.42
CA VAL A 174 6.56 7.29 -6.50
C VAL A 174 7.25 8.65 -6.57
N MET A 175 7.25 9.28 -7.73
CA MET A 175 7.86 10.60 -7.92
C MET A 175 6.93 11.71 -7.42
N GLN A 176 5.62 11.56 -7.67
CA GLN A 176 4.64 12.54 -7.25
C GLN A 176 3.32 11.86 -6.89
N GLN A 177 2.65 12.37 -5.85
CA GLN A 177 1.35 11.87 -5.44
C GLN A 177 0.46 13.03 -4.95
N TYR A 178 -0.67 13.19 -5.62
CA TYR A 178 -1.79 14.06 -5.27
C TYR A 178 -2.99 13.24 -4.79
N GLU A 179 -4.13 13.88 -4.47
CA GLU A 179 -5.28 13.18 -3.86
C GLU A 179 -5.75 11.95 -4.64
N ASN A 180 -5.89 12.06 -5.96
CA ASN A 180 -6.34 10.97 -6.84
C ASN A 180 -5.33 10.63 -7.94
N ASP A 181 -4.19 11.31 -8.02
CA ASP A 181 -3.25 11.18 -9.13
C ASP A 181 -1.89 10.78 -8.59
N ARG A 182 -1.25 9.80 -9.23
CA ARG A 182 0.08 9.33 -8.84
C ARG A 182 0.95 9.17 -10.07
N ILE A 183 2.19 9.65 -9.98
CA ILE A 183 3.22 9.46 -10.99
C ILE A 183 4.32 8.57 -10.40
N ASN A 184 4.59 7.47 -11.09
CA ASN A 184 5.68 6.55 -10.79
C ASN A 184 6.75 6.66 -11.87
N GLY A 185 8.01 6.53 -11.48
CA GLY A 185 9.14 6.41 -12.39
C GLY A 185 9.92 5.15 -12.09
N GLY A 186 10.66 4.66 -13.07
CA GLY A 186 11.54 3.52 -12.88
C GLY A 186 12.66 3.49 -13.89
N ILE A 187 13.74 2.87 -13.47
CA ILE A 187 14.94 2.60 -14.26
C ILE A 187 15.36 1.16 -14.04
N SER A 188 15.94 0.54 -15.06
CA SER A 188 16.61 -0.76 -14.92
C SER A 188 17.97 -0.71 -15.57
N LEU A 189 18.94 -1.35 -14.92
CA LEU A 189 20.29 -1.52 -15.43
C LEU A 189 20.60 -3.01 -15.42
N ARG A 190 21.03 -3.53 -16.57
CA ARG A 190 21.37 -4.93 -16.77
C ARG A 190 22.74 -5.05 -17.41
N TYR A 191 23.57 -5.94 -16.86
CA TYR A 191 24.75 -6.44 -17.54
C TYR A 191 24.34 -7.60 -18.44
N VAL A 192 24.88 -7.63 -19.65
CA VAL A 192 24.55 -8.63 -20.65
C VAL A 192 25.80 -9.39 -21.06
N HIS A 193 25.66 -10.71 -21.09
CA HIS A 193 26.63 -11.67 -21.57
C HIS A 193 26.09 -12.28 -22.88
N GLY A 194 26.67 -11.89 -24.02
CA GLY A 194 26.29 -12.39 -25.33
C GLY A 194 26.83 -13.80 -25.54
N ALA A 195 25.95 -14.78 -25.66
CA ALA A 195 26.35 -16.16 -25.87
C ALA A 195 26.68 -16.44 -27.34
N SER A 196 25.83 -15.97 -28.26
CA SER A 196 26.03 -16.17 -29.69
C SER A 196 25.19 -15.19 -30.51
N SER A 197 25.67 -14.84 -31.70
CA SER A 197 24.98 -13.97 -32.63
C SER A 197 25.48 -14.18 -34.05
N SER A 198 24.56 -14.04 -35.00
CA SER A 198 24.91 -13.75 -36.38
C SER A 198 23.97 -12.72 -37.00
N PHE A 199 24.44 -12.05 -38.04
CA PHE A 199 23.59 -11.25 -38.89
C PHE A 199 23.98 -11.40 -40.35
N PHE A 200 23.00 -11.12 -41.19
CA PHE A 200 23.12 -11.10 -42.62
C PHE A 200 22.23 -9.99 -43.17
N SER A 201 22.79 -9.10 -43.99
CA SER A 201 22.10 -7.93 -44.50
C SER A 201 22.54 -7.66 -45.93
N THR A 202 21.60 -7.44 -46.83
CA THR A 202 21.92 -7.01 -48.20
C THR A 202 21.77 -5.50 -48.32
N SER A 203 22.65 -4.83 -49.07
CA SER A 203 22.53 -3.38 -49.33
C SER A 203 21.52 -3.07 -50.43
N GLU A 204 21.35 -3.98 -51.38
CA GLU A 204 20.53 -3.84 -52.59
C GLU A 204 19.94 -5.18 -53.02
N ASN A 205 19.03 -5.14 -54.00
CA ASN A 205 18.45 -6.35 -54.58
C ASN A 205 19.55 -7.15 -55.30
N SER A 206 19.52 -8.46 -55.11
CA SER A 206 20.47 -9.40 -55.72
C SER A 206 19.79 -10.11 -56.91
N PHE A 207 20.56 -10.67 -57.82
CA PHE A 207 20.03 -11.29 -59.05
C PHE A 207 20.70 -12.65 -59.30
N TYR A 208 19.91 -13.62 -59.74
CA TYR A 208 20.39 -14.95 -60.11
C TYR A 208 19.68 -15.47 -61.36
N LYS A 209 20.30 -16.43 -62.04
CA LYS A 209 19.71 -17.19 -63.14
C LYS A 209 20.20 -18.64 -63.11
N TYR A 210 19.39 -19.57 -63.58
CA TYR A 210 19.87 -20.92 -63.84
C TYR A 210 20.52 -20.96 -65.22
N ALA A 211 21.80 -21.34 -65.29
CA ALA A 211 22.49 -21.56 -66.56
C ALA A 211 22.13 -22.92 -67.16
N ASP A 212 21.98 -23.95 -66.31
CA ASP A 212 21.41 -25.25 -66.63
C ASP A 212 20.86 -25.92 -65.35
N SER A 213 20.56 -27.22 -65.39
CA SER A 213 20.04 -27.97 -64.24
C SER A 213 21.01 -28.05 -63.05
N THR A 214 22.30 -27.92 -63.30
CA THR A 214 23.41 -28.12 -62.36
C THR A 214 24.20 -26.84 -62.02
N HIS A 215 24.01 -25.76 -62.79
CA HIS A 215 24.68 -24.46 -62.63
C HIS A 215 23.69 -23.30 -62.36
N LEU A 216 23.94 -22.53 -61.30
CA LEU A 216 23.23 -21.30 -60.93
C LEU A 216 24.23 -20.14 -60.96
N ASP A 217 23.96 -19.12 -61.76
CA ASP A 217 24.77 -17.90 -61.79
C ASP A 217 24.20 -16.88 -60.82
N LEU A 218 24.97 -16.53 -59.81
CA LEU A 218 24.71 -15.38 -58.94
C LEU A 218 25.28 -14.13 -59.63
N GLU A 219 24.44 -13.45 -60.39
CA GLU A 219 24.85 -12.33 -61.26
C GLU A 219 25.31 -11.11 -60.46
N LYS A 220 24.62 -10.82 -59.35
CA LYS A 220 24.95 -9.68 -58.50
C LYS A 220 24.47 -9.90 -57.08
N MET A 221 25.34 -9.68 -56.11
CA MET A 221 24.98 -9.68 -54.69
C MET A 221 25.94 -8.79 -53.88
N GLN A 222 25.38 -7.94 -53.02
CA GLN A 222 26.16 -7.19 -52.03
C GLN A 222 25.59 -7.46 -50.64
N ALA A 223 26.36 -8.15 -49.81
CA ALA A 223 25.95 -8.59 -48.50
C ALA A 223 26.97 -8.25 -47.41
N TYR A 224 26.44 -8.04 -46.22
CA TYR A 224 27.16 -7.81 -44.98
C TYR A 224 26.80 -8.98 -44.07
N TYR A 225 27.81 -9.77 -43.72
CA TYR A 225 27.66 -10.91 -42.82
C TYR A 225 28.57 -10.72 -41.62
N GLY A 226 28.11 -11.15 -40.46
CA GLY A 226 28.99 -11.30 -39.31
C GLY A 226 28.48 -12.33 -38.32
N GLN A 227 29.40 -12.97 -37.64
CA GLN A 227 29.12 -13.90 -36.56
C GLN A 227 30.10 -13.71 -35.40
N ASN A 228 29.68 -14.10 -34.21
CA ASN A 228 30.60 -14.19 -33.09
C ASN A 228 31.55 -15.39 -33.23
N GLY A 229 32.80 -15.24 -32.81
CA GLY A 229 33.72 -16.36 -32.66
C GLY A 229 33.51 -17.12 -31.34
N GLU A 230 34.53 -17.86 -30.90
CA GLU A 230 34.47 -18.71 -29.71
C GLU A 230 34.27 -17.94 -28.39
N LYS A 231 34.62 -16.64 -28.36
CA LYS A 231 34.47 -15.80 -27.18
C LYS A 231 33.09 -15.18 -27.05
N TYR A 232 32.62 -15.14 -25.81
CA TYR A 232 31.38 -14.49 -25.43
C TYR A 232 31.46 -12.96 -25.57
N GLY A 233 30.31 -12.34 -25.85
CA GLY A 233 30.15 -10.89 -25.86
C GLY A 233 29.78 -10.30 -24.51
N ALA A 234 29.97 -8.99 -24.34
CA ALA A 234 29.57 -8.25 -23.14
C ALA A 234 28.93 -6.91 -23.47
N GLY A 235 27.98 -6.47 -22.64
CA GLY A 235 27.27 -5.21 -22.84
C GLY A 235 26.55 -4.69 -21.59
N LEU A 236 26.07 -3.45 -21.68
CA LEU A 236 25.20 -2.82 -20.68
C LEU A 236 23.89 -2.39 -21.33
N VAL A 237 22.81 -2.53 -20.58
CA VAL A 237 21.45 -2.26 -21.06
C VAL A 237 20.70 -1.43 -20.05
N PHE A 238 19.99 -0.43 -20.57
CA PHE A 238 19.23 0.50 -19.78
C PHE A 238 17.76 0.53 -20.22
N ASP A 239 16.88 0.58 -19.22
CA ASP A 239 15.45 0.85 -19.41
C ASP A 239 15.05 2.06 -18.57
N ILE A 240 14.15 2.88 -19.09
CA ILE A 240 13.53 3.98 -18.35
C ILE A 240 12.04 4.03 -18.66
N GLY A 241 11.24 4.32 -17.64
CA GLY A 241 9.80 4.39 -17.83
C GLY A 241 9.07 5.20 -16.77
N LEU A 242 7.90 5.65 -17.18
CA LEU A 242 7.00 6.49 -16.39
C LEU A 242 5.60 5.89 -16.42
N HIS A 243 4.88 6.02 -15.31
CA HIS A 243 3.45 5.73 -15.23
C HIS A 243 2.72 6.87 -14.55
N TRP A 244 1.64 7.35 -15.18
CA TRP A 244 0.65 8.19 -14.53
C TRP A 244 -0.61 7.37 -14.28
N MET A 245 -1.20 7.49 -13.08
CA MET A 245 -2.39 6.74 -12.73
C MET A 245 -3.41 7.55 -11.94
N LYS A 246 -4.68 7.35 -12.29
CA LYS A 246 -5.83 7.83 -11.53
C LYS A 246 -6.24 6.79 -10.51
N GLN A 247 -6.10 7.10 -9.24
CA GLN A 247 -6.50 6.25 -8.13
C GLN A 247 -8.02 6.26 -7.95
N ASP A 248 -8.61 5.09 -7.79
CA ASP A 248 -10.01 4.99 -7.36
C ASP A 248 -10.05 5.15 -5.83
N THR A 249 -10.49 6.33 -5.36
CA THR A 249 -10.60 6.63 -3.94
C THR A 249 -11.97 6.31 -3.35
N GLY A 250 -12.84 5.61 -4.11
CA GLY A 250 -14.21 5.16 -3.80
C GLY A 250 -14.72 5.40 -2.38
N LYS A 251 -15.83 6.16 -2.28
CA LYS A 251 -16.71 6.16 -1.10
C LYS A 251 -17.33 4.76 -0.97
N VAL A 252 -16.72 3.90 -0.16
CA VAL A 252 -17.25 2.55 0.11
C VAL A 252 -18.54 2.69 0.94
N PHE A 253 -19.70 2.43 0.34
CA PHE A 253 -20.90 2.04 1.08
C PHE A 253 -20.59 0.66 1.70
N ARG A 254 -20.40 0.61 3.02
CA ARG A 254 -20.32 -0.66 3.75
C ARG A 254 -21.73 -1.11 4.10
N SER A 255 -22.23 -2.13 3.41
CA SER A 255 -23.19 -3.06 4.01
C SER A 255 -22.46 -3.84 5.11
N MET A 256 -23.17 -4.13 6.20
CA MET A 256 -22.61 -4.55 7.49
C MET A 256 -22.36 -6.07 7.60
N ASP A 257 -22.56 -6.85 6.54
CA ASP A 257 -22.74 -8.32 6.66
C ASP A 257 -21.68 -9.21 6.01
N SER A 258 -20.46 -8.74 5.70
CA SER A 258 -19.41 -9.65 5.19
C SER A 258 -17.98 -9.14 5.44
N PRO A 259 -17.18 -9.77 6.33
CA PRO A 259 -15.78 -9.36 6.61
C PRO A 259 -14.78 -9.60 5.46
N ASP A 260 -15.15 -10.38 4.43
CA ASP A 260 -14.16 -11.01 3.52
C ASP A 260 -13.98 -10.35 2.15
N ARG A 261 -14.46 -9.11 1.93
CA ARG A 261 -14.31 -8.44 0.63
C ARG A 261 -13.45 -7.17 0.74
N VAL A 262 -12.13 -7.36 0.73
CA VAL A 262 -11.16 -6.27 0.49
C VAL A 262 -11.20 -5.93 -0.99
N PHE A 263 -11.68 -4.73 -1.35
CA PHE A 263 -11.61 -4.23 -2.71
C PHE A 263 -10.15 -3.89 -3.04
N ASP A 264 -9.53 -4.72 -3.90
CA ASP A 264 -8.09 -4.78 -4.13
C ASP A 264 -7.59 -3.80 -5.21
N HIS A 265 -8.47 -3.03 -5.86
CA HIS A 265 -8.08 -2.26 -7.04
C HIS A 265 -7.90 -0.77 -6.71
N LYS A 266 -6.63 -0.32 -6.62
CA LYS A 266 -6.26 1.04 -6.18
C LYS A 266 -6.27 2.08 -7.33
N TYR A 267 -6.63 1.70 -8.56
CA TYR A 267 -6.67 2.59 -9.72
C TYR A 267 -7.95 2.42 -10.55
N LYS A 268 -8.43 3.54 -11.12
CA LYS A 268 -9.47 3.53 -12.15
C LYS A 268 -8.82 3.29 -13.50
N TYR A 269 -7.76 4.03 -13.82
CA TYR A 269 -6.95 3.77 -15.02
C TYR A 269 -5.51 4.26 -14.84
N HIS A 270 -4.60 3.75 -15.66
CA HIS A 270 -3.23 4.23 -15.74
C HIS A 270 -2.71 4.26 -17.18
N PHE A 271 -1.79 5.18 -17.43
CA PHE A 271 -1.03 5.31 -18.66
C PHE A 271 0.45 5.15 -18.36
N GLY A 272 1.20 4.54 -19.27
CA GLY A 272 2.64 4.35 -19.16
C GLY A 272 3.35 4.55 -20.48
N ILE A 273 4.60 4.98 -20.38
CA ILE A 273 5.53 5.05 -21.50
C ILE A 273 6.92 4.64 -21.00
N ALA A 274 7.65 3.88 -21.81
CA ALA A 274 9.00 3.43 -21.52
C ALA A 274 9.86 3.33 -22.79
N PHE A 275 11.17 3.49 -22.59
CA PHE A 275 12.21 3.09 -23.52
C PHE A 275 12.89 1.85 -22.95
N LEU A 276 12.95 0.80 -23.75
CA LEU A 276 13.35 -0.55 -23.33
C LEU A 276 14.54 -1.02 -24.17
N ASP A 277 15.38 -1.85 -23.56
CA ASP A 277 16.51 -2.55 -24.19
C ASP A 277 17.47 -1.58 -24.92
N VAL A 278 17.74 -0.41 -24.33
CA VAL A 278 18.70 0.57 -24.89
C VAL A 278 20.12 0.10 -24.56
N GLY A 279 20.85 -0.35 -25.57
CA GLY A 279 22.22 -0.82 -25.39
C GLY A 279 22.74 -1.62 -26.59
N MET A 280 23.92 -2.19 -26.41
CA MET A 280 24.56 -3.07 -27.39
C MET A 280 25.42 -4.11 -26.66
N ILE A 281 25.71 -5.21 -27.36
CA ILE A 281 26.62 -6.26 -26.96
C ILE A 281 27.82 -6.19 -27.90
N ARG A 282 29.02 -6.12 -27.33
CA ARG A 282 30.27 -6.26 -28.07
C ARG A 282 30.74 -7.70 -27.99
N PHE A 283 30.76 -8.39 -29.12
CA PHE A 283 31.39 -9.71 -29.28
C PHE A 283 32.87 -9.53 -29.56
N PHE A 284 33.71 -10.35 -28.90
CA PHE A 284 35.16 -10.36 -29.11
C PHE A 284 35.52 -11.53 -30.03
N GLU A 285 36.61 -11.38 -30.79
CA GLU A 285 37.04 -12.39 -31.79
C GLU A 285 35.92 -12.71 -32.78
N ALA A 286 35.15 -11.70 -33.13
CA ALA A 286 34.09 -11.81 -34.12
C ALA A 286 34.63 -11.58 -35.53
N GLU A 287 33.96 -12.20 -36.50
CA GLU A 287 34.27 -12.10 -37.92
C GLU A 287 33.19 -11.28 -38.61
N GLU A 288 33.60 -10.29 -39.38
CA GLU A 288 32.72 -9.50 -40.23
C GLU A 288 33.23 -9.54 -41.68
N SER A 289 32.32 -9.82 -42.60
CA SER A 289 32.63 -9.96 -44.02
C SER A 289 31.72 -9.08 -44.86
N ASN A 290 32.35 -8.26 -45.70
CA ASN A 290 31.67 -7.61 -46.82
C ASN A 290 31.82 -8.49 -48.05
N ILE A 291 30.70 -9.05 -48.51
CA ILE A 291 30.65 -9.95 -49.66
C ILE A 291 30.12 -9.15 -50.84
N ARG A 292 30.91 -9.06 -51.91
CA ARG A 292 30.47 -8.54 -53.20
C ARG A 292 30.68 -9.61 -54.27
N VAL A 293 29.60 -10.01 -54.91
CA VAL A 293 29.60 -11.00 -55.98
C VAL A 293 29.14 -10.34 -57.28
N ASN A 294 29.89 -10.57 -58.35
CA ASN A 294 29.55 -10.18 -59.71
C ASN A 294 29.76 -11.39 -60.65
N ASN A 295 28.66 -12.00 -61.11
CA ASN A 295 28.65 -13.16 -61.99
C ASN A 295 29.46 -14.36 -61.46
N LEU A 296 29.06 -14.91 -60.31
CA LEU A 296 29.65 -16.13 -59.77
C LEU A 296 28.81 -17.35 -60.16
N PRO A 297 29.35 -18.29 -60.96
CA PRO A 297 28.72 -19.58 -61.19
C PRO A 297 28.83 -20.47 -59.94
N VAL A 298 27.71 -21.03 -59.52
CA VAL A 298 27.56 -21.97 -58.39
C VAL A 298 27.11 -23.31 -58.95
N GLU A 299 27.80 -24.39 -58.58
CA GLU A 299 27.53 -25.74 -59.06
C GLU A 299 26.95 -26.60 -57.94
N THR A 300 26.17 -27.61 -58.29
CA THR A 300 25.77 -28.63 -57.30
C THR A 300 26.94 -29.57 -56.99
N SER A 301 27.14 -29.88 -55.70
CA SER A 301 28.19 -30.80 -55.22
C SER A 301 28.03 -32.25 -55.69
N ASN A 302 26.83 -32.66 -56.09
CA ASN A 302 26.51 -34.05 -56.44
C ASN A 302 26.32 -34.27 -57.96
N GLY A 303 26.51 -33.25 -58.80
CA GLY A 303 26.33 -33.33 -60.26
C GLY A 303 24.89 -33.62 -60.72
N GLY A 304 23.91 -33.44 -59.83
CA GLY A 304 22.48 -33.60 -60.09
C GLY A 304 21.74 -32.25 -60.06
N PRO A 305 20.44 -32.20 -60.41
CA PRO A 305 19.71 -30.95 -60.41
C PRO A 305 19.70 -30.28 -59.02
N PHE A 306 19.60 -28.94 -58.97
CA PHE A 306 19.44 -28.22 -57.71
C PHE A 306 18.23 -28.74 -56.92
N THR A 307 18.49 -29.19 -55.69
CA THR A 307 17.49 -29.67 -54.74
C THR A 307 17.71 -29.04 -53.36
N VAL A 308 16.75 -29.22 -52.44
CA VAL A 308 16.88 -28.78 -51.04
C VAL A 308 18.11 -29.36 -50.36
N ASP A 309 18.45 -30.63 -50.64
CA ASP A 309 19.64 -31.29 -50.08
C ASP A 309 20.94 -30.66 -50.61
N SER A 310 20.89 -29.99 -51.77
CA SER A 310 21.99 -29.18 -52.29
C SER A 310 22.20 -27.89 -51.50
N MET A 311 21.22 -27.33 -50.78
CA MET A 311 21.37 -26.02 -50.10
C MET A 311 22.39 -26.02 -48.97
N GLU A 312 22.42 -27.08 -48.17
CA GLU A 312 23.39 -27.21 -47.08
C GLU A 312 24.79 -27.18 -47.68
N THR A 313 25.02 -27.92 -48.76
CA THR A 313 26.30 -27.90 -49.47
C THR A 313 26.54 -26.59 -50.20
N ILE A 314 25.54 -25.95 -50.81
CA ILE A 314 25.68 -24.69 -51.55
C ILE A 314 26.07 -23.53 -50.63
N ILE A 315 25.55 -23.44 -49.40
CA ILE A 315 25.92 -22.34 -48.51
C ILE A 315 27.39 -22.47 -48.07
N PHE A 316 27.83 -23.69 -47.73
CA PHE A 316 29.24 -23.95 -47.38
C PHE A 316 30.16 -23.84 -48.61
N ASP A 317 29.76 -24.38 -49.75
CA ASP A 317 30.48 -24.30 -51.03
C ASP A 317 30.49 -22.87 -51.60
N LEU A 318 29.46 -22.07 -51.39
CA LEU A 318 29.45 -20.65 -51.75
C LEU A 318 30.46 -19.88 -50.91
N LEU A 319 30.54 -20.12 -49.59
CA LEU A 319 31.55 -19.47 -48.75
C LEU A 319 32.98 -19.91 -49.14
N ASP A 320 33.20 -21.21 -49.36
CA ASP A 320 34.49 -21.77 -49.80
C ASP A 320 34.87 -21.35 -51.23
N ARG A 321 33.90 -21.23 -52.14
CA ARG A 321 34.10 -20.78 -53.53
C ARG A 321 34.32 -19.29 -53.60
N ILE A 322 33.63 -18.47 -52.81
CA ILE A 322 33.88 -17.03 -52.79
C ILE A 322 35.33 -16.76 -52.30
N ASP A 323 35.87 -17.58 -51.38
CA ASP A 323 37.29 -17.51 -50.97
C ASP A 323 38.28 -17.95 -52.07
N SER A 324 37.84 -18.75 -53.05
CA SER A 324 38.67 -19.29 -54.14
C SER A 324 38.39 -18.71 -55.54
N ALA A 325 37.35 -17.87 -55.72
CA ALA A 325 36.81 -17.44 -57.02
C ALA A 325 37.52 -16.25 -57.72
N GLY A 326 38.63 -15.71 -57.19
CA GLY A 326 39.36 -14.63 -57.87
C GLY A 326 38.52 -13.38 -58.19
N THR A 327 38.65 -12.77 -59.37
CA THR A 327 38.07 -11.45 -59.73
C THR A 327 36.54 -11.35 -59.78
N SER A 328 35.80 -12.45 -59.75
CA SER A 328 34.32 -12.46 -59.85
C SER A 328 33.60 -12.34 -58.49
N ALA A 329 34.32 -12.50 -57.38
CA ALA A 329 33.79 -12.22 -56.05
C ALA A 329 34.88 -11.60 -55.17
N THR A 330 34.55 -10.54 -54.44
CA THR A 330 35.45 -9.91 -53.48
C THR A 330 34.87 -10.07 -52.08
N ILE A 331 35.55 -10.85 -51.24
CA ILE A 331 35.34 -10.78 -49.79
C ILE A 331 36.36 -9.80 -49.23
N GLN A 332 35.87 -8.73 -48.62
CA GLN A 332 36.68 -7.98 -47.67
C GLN A 332 36.31 -8.50 -46.30
N GLN A 333 36.97 -9.60 -45.91
CA GLN A 333 36.88 -10.13 -44.56
C GLN A 333 37.71 -9.21 -43.67
N SER A 334 37.02 -8.51 -42.78
CA SER A 334 37.68 -7.82 -41.69
C SER A 334 37.61 -8.74 -40.48
N ASN A 335 38.76 -9.26 -40.07
CA ASN A 335 38.96 -9.68 -38.68
C ASN A 335 38.99 -8.41 -37.84
N ALA A 336 37.82 -7.80 -37.64
CA ALA A 336 37.65 -6.59 -36.85
C ALA A 336 38.09 -6.82 -35.40
N GLY A 337 38.18 -8.08 -34.96
CA GLY A 337 38.49 -8.48 -33.59
C GLY A 337 37.34 -8.24 -32.63
N THR A 338 36.35 -7.45 -33.05
CA THR A 338 35.12 -7.17 -32.32
C THR A 338 33.95 -6.92 -33.27
N MET A 339 32.74 -7.33 -32.87
CA MET A 339 31.47 -7.04 -33.55
C MET A 339 30.47 -6.43 -32.56
N ASP A 340 29.88 -5.28 -32.90
CA ASP A 340 28.88 -4.63 -32.06
C ASP A 340 27.46 -4.94 -32.55
N MET A 341 26.72 -5.66 -31.71
CA MET A 341 25.33 -6.07 -31.91
C MET A 341 24.39 -5.20 -31.08
N ARG A 342 23.53 -4.41 -31.72
CA ARG A 342 22.52 -3.62 -30.99
C ARG A 342 21.39 -4.52 -30.49
N LEU A 343 20.93 -4.22 -29.28
CA LEU A 343 19.77 -4.88 -28.71
C LEU A 343 18.47 -4.37 -29.34
N PRO A 344 17.36 -5.13 -29.22
CA PRO A 344 16.05 -4.79 -29.78
C PRO A 344 15.39 -3.63 -29.03
N THR A 345 16.00 -2.44 -29.11
CA THR A 345 15.55 -1.21 -28.47
C THR A 345 14.13 -0.86 -28.92
N ALA A 346 13.27 -0.53 -27.97
CA ALA A 346 11.86 -0.27 -28.26
C ALA A 346 11.28 0.85 -27.42
N VAL A 347 10.25 1.48 -27.98
CA VAL A 347 9.29 2.27 -27.20
C VAL A 347 8.12 1.38 -26.85
N SER A 348 7.68 1.44 -25.59
CA SER A 348 6.47 0.76 -25.14
C SER A 348 5.55 1.76 -24.47
N ALA A 349 4.28 1.78 -24.89
CA ALA A 349 3.20 2.54 -24.29
C ALA A 349 2.13 1.58 -23.74
N GLN A 350 1.57 1.91 -22.59
CA GLN A 350 0.59 1.06 -21.92
C GLN A 350 -0.59 1.90 -21.43
N PHE A 351 -1.80 1.37 -21.60
CA PHE A 351 -3.01 1.91 -21.00
C PHE A 351 -3.76 0.78 -20.30
N ASP A 352 -4.31 1.05 -19.14
CA ASP A 352 -5.11 0.06 -18.43
C ASP A 352 -6.28 0.73 -17.73
N TRP A 353 -7.49 0.23 -17.98
CA TRP A 353 -8.71 0.78 -17.43
C TRP A 353 -9.53 -0.28 -16.73
N GLN A 354 -9.76 -0.07 -15.44
CA GLN A 354 -10.77 -0.80 -14.69
C GLN A 354 -12.14 -0.14 -14.88
N PHE A 355 -12.93 -0.66 -15.81
CA PHE A 355 -14.26 -0.14 -16.10
C PHE A 355 -15.36 -0.73 -15.21
N HIS A 356 -15.14 -1.92 -14.63
CA HIS A 356 -16.06 -2.54 -13.68
C HIS A 356 -15.30 -3.30 -12.58
N ARG A 357 -15.99 -3.77 -11.53
CA ARG A 357 -15.36 -4.57 -10.48
C ARG A 357 -14.76 -5.84 -11.09
N ASN A 358 -13.45 -6.02 -10.94
CA ASN A 358 -12.68 -7.15 -11.48
C ASN A 358 -12.59 -7.23 -13.01
N PHE A 359 -13.22 -6.32 -13.76
CA PHE A 359 -13.09 -6.27 -15.22
C PHE A 359 -12.24 -5.09 -15.64
N PHE A 360 -11.26 -5.39 -16.49
CA PHE A 360 -10.30 -4.43 -16.99
C PHE A 360 -10.22 -4.52 -18.51
N LEU A 361 -9.90 -3.40 -19.13
CA LEU A 361 -9.53 -3.30 -20.51
C LEU A 361 -8.14 -2.68 -20.55
N GLY A 362 -7.15 -3.51 -20.88
CA GLY A 362 -5.78 -3.05 -21.07
C GLY A 362 -5.44 -2.89 -22.55
N SER A 363 -4.46 -2.05 -22.83
CA SER A 363 -3.85 -1.89 -24.14
C SER A 363 -2.35 -1.72 -24.01
N THR A 364 -1.59 -2.37 -24.89
CA THR A 364 -0.14 -2.19 -25.01
C THR A 364 0.22 -1.89 -26.46
N PHE A 365 1.12 -0.94 -26.65
CA PHE A 365 1.72 -0.64 -27.94
C PHE A 365 3.24 -0.71 -27.79
N THR A 366 3.88 -1.60 -28.54
CA THR A 366 5.34 -1.74 -28.56
C THR A 366 5.83 -1.56 -29.99
N TYR A 367 6.85 -0.74 -30.16
CA TYR A 367 7.45 -0.47 -31.45
C TYR A 367 8.98 -0.52 -31.33
N GLY A 368 9.59 -1.45 -32.07
CA GLY A 368 11.04 -1.53 -32.19
C GLY A 368 11.58 -0.33 -32.94
N LEU A 369 12.59 0.34 -32.39
CA LEU A 369 13.23 1.46 -33.05
C LEU A 369 14.33 0.94 -33.98
N PRO A 370 14.27 1.19 -35.30
CA PRO A 370 15.36 0.86 -36.20
C PRO A 370 16.53 1.80 -35.92
N VAL A 371 17.67 1.26 -35.50
CA VAL A 371 18.82 2.05 -35.07
C VAL A 371 19.89 2.09 -36.17
N GLY A 372 19.54 2.66 -37.33
CA GLY A 372 20.48 2.94 -38.42
C GLY A 372 21.03 1.70 -39.16
N LYS A 373 22.27 1.78 -39.65
CA LYS A 373 22.93 0.73 -40.44
C LYS A 373 23.66 -0.34 -39.60
N MET A 374 23.64 -0.24 -38.27
CA MET A 374 24.35 -1.17 -37.40
C MET A 374 23.61 -2.51 -37.30
N PRO A 375 24.34 -3.65 -37.19
CA PRO A 375 23.75 -4.96 -36.98
C PRO A 375 22.83 -4.97 -35.75
N SER A 376 21.61 -5.47 -35.93
CA SER A 376 20.60 -5.55 -34.87
C SER A 376 19.57 -6.62 -35.16
N VAL A 377 18.97 -7.14 -34.10
CA VAL A 377 17.78 -7.98 -34.21
C VAL A 377 16.52 -7.13 -34.14
N ARG A 378 15.57 -7.35 -35.05
CA ARG A 378 14.30 -6.61 -35.06
C ARG A 378 13.41 -7.03 -33.91
N ARG A 379 12.77 -6.05 -33.28
CA ARG A 379 11.56 -6.23 -32.46
C ARG A 379 10.33 -5.86 -33.29
N PRO A 380 9.41 -6.81 -33.57
CA PRO A 380 8.20 -6.49 -34.33
C PRO A 380 7.27 -5.54 -33.58
N ALA A 381 6.53 -4.72 -34.34
CA ALA A 381 5.56 -3.82 -33.74
C ALA A 381 4.34 -4.60 -33.24
N GLN A 382 3.78 -4.26 -32.09
CA GLN A 382 2.60 -4.95 -31.58
C GLN A 382 1.65 -3.96 -30.91
N LEU A 383 0.40 -3.95 -31.36
CA LEU A 383 -0.71 -3.29 -30.67
C LEU A 383 -1.64 -4.36 -30.11
N THR A 384 -1.85 -4.37 -28.79
CA THR A 384 -2.72 -5.32 -28.11
C THR A 384 -3.86 -4.59 -27.41
N LEU A 385 -5.05 -5.18 -27.46
CA LEU A 385 -6.20 -4.90 -26.61
C LEU A 385 -6.55 -6.16 -25.83
N ALA A 386 -6.55 -6.08 -24.51
CA ALA A 386 -6.71 -7.24 -23.64
C ALA A 386 -7.82 -6.99 -22.60
N PRO A 387 -9.08 -7.30 -22.94
CA PRO A 387 -10.11 -7.48 -21.92
C PRO A 387 -9.69 -8.59 -20.96
N ARG A 388 -9.83 -8.34 -19.66
CA ARG A 388 -9.54 -9.32 -18.62
C ARG A 388 -10.54 -9.27 -17.47
N TYR A 389 -10.84 -10.45 -16.94
CA TYR A 389 -11.40 -10.61 -15.62
C TYR A 389 -10.27 -10.97 -14.65
N GLU A 390 -10.06 -10.18 -13.60
CA GLU A 390 -8.93 -10.33 -12.67
C GLU A 390 -9.33 -10.14 -11.21
N THR A 391 -8.87 -11.08 -10.38
CA THR A 391 -8.96 -11.09 -8.91
C THR A 391 -7.57 -11.37 -8.32
N GLY A 392 -7.41 -11.34 -6.99
CA GLY A 392 -6.14 -11.72 -6.37
C GLY A 392 -5.68 -13.15 -6.71
N LYS A 393 -6.62 -14.10 -6.78
CA LYS A 393 -6.34 -15.52 -7.00
C LYS A 393 -6.51 -16.00 -8.43
N PHE A 394 -7.36 -15.36 -9.22
CA PHE A 394 -7.72 -15.83 -10.56
C PHE A 394 -7.68 -14.69 -11.57
N MET A 395 -7.20 -14.98 -12.77
CA MET A 395 -7.38 -14.11 -13.93
C MET A 395 -7.68 -14.94 -15.16
N PHE A 396 -8.58 -14.41 -15.99
CA PHE A 396 -8.77 -14.80 -17.37
C PHE A 396 -8.63 -13.56 -18.26
N MET A 397 -7.80 -13.64 -19.29
CA MET A 397 -7.52 -12.55 -20.22
C MET A 397 -7.64 -13.06 -21.66
N LEU A 398 -8.20 -12.22 -22.53
CA LEU A 398 -8.33 -12.47 -23.97
C LEU A 398 -7.54 -11.41 -24.74
N PRO A 399 -6.21 -11.55 -24.88
CA PRO A 399 -5.41 -10.60 -25.63
C PRO A 399 -5.74 -10.70 -27.13
N MET A 400 -6.17 -9.59 -27.72
CA MET A 400 -6.33 -9.42 -29.16
C MET A 400 -5.21 -8.50 -29.64
N SER A 401 -4.35 -8.98 -30.53
CA SER A 401 -3.23 -8.17 -31.01
C SER A 401 -3.18 -8.06 -32.51
N LEU A 402 -2.74 -6.90 -33.00
CA LEU A 402 -2.33 -6.71 -34.37
C LEU A 402 -0.80 -6.70 -34.37
N TYR A 403 -0.24 -7.85 -34.74
CA TYR A 403 1.19 -8.09 -34.72
C TYR A 403 1.83 -7.72 -36.05
N ASP A 404 2.92 -6.99 -35.95
CA ASP A 404 3.66 -6.33 -37.02
C ASP A 404 2.78 -5.50 -37.96
N PHE A 405 1.62 -5.05 -37.45
CA PHE A 405 0.53 -4.44 -38.24
C PHE A 405 -0.02 -5.31 -39.38
N ARG A 406 0.27 -6.62 -39.36
CA ARG A 406 -0.03 -7.58 -40.45
C ARG A 406 -0.92 -8.74 -40.01
N GLN A 407 -0.70 -9.26 -38.81
CA GLN A 407 -1.40 -10.45 -38.30
C GLN A 407 -2.33 -10.09 -37.13
N ALA A 408 -3.63 -10.23 -37.35
CA ALA A 408 -4.59 -10.24 -36.25
C ALA A 408 -4.46 -11.57 -35.47
N ARG A 409 -4.36 -11.47 -34.16
CA ARG A 409 -4.22 -12.59 -33.22
C ARG A 409 -5.23 -12.46 -32.11
N VAL A 410 -5.70 -13.61 -31.67
CA VAL A 410 -6.54 -13.72 -30.47
C VAL A 410 -5.94 -14.82 -29.61
N GLY A 411 -5.65 -14.47 -28.37
CA GLY A 411 -5.09 -15.36 -27.36
C GLY A 411 -6.04 -15.63 -26.21
N ALA A 412 -5.54 -16.42 -25.27
CA ALA A 412 -6.17 -16.69 -23.99
C ALA A 412 -5.07 -16.90 -22.94
N ALA A 413 -5.24 -16.27 -21.78
CA ALA A 413 -4.36 -16.47 -20.64
C ALA A 413 -5.14 -16.70 -19.35
N LEU A 414 -4.66 -17.64 -18.55
CA LEU A 414 -5.19 -18.02 -17.26
C LEU A 414 -4.12 -17.86 -16.19
N ARG A 415 -4.48 -17.25 -15.06
CA ARG A 415 -3.64 -17.26 -13.86
C ARG A 415 -4.44 -17.82 -12.71
N PHE A 416 -3.85 -18.79 -12.02
CA PHE A 416 -4.31 -19.26 -10.73
C PHE A 416 -3.21 -19.07 -9.69
N LYS A 417 -3.42 -18.09 -8.81
CA LYS A 417 -2.49 -17.58 -7.79
C LYS A 417 -1.14 -17.19 -8.40
N GLY A 418 -0.14 -18.05 -8.21
CA GLY A 418 1.24 -17.89 -8.64
C GLY A 418 1.56 -18.57 -9.96
N ILE A 419 0.64 -19.36 -10.52
CA ILE A 419 0.84 -20.06 -11.79
C ILE A 419 0.06 -19.33 -12.86
N THR A 420 0.72 -18.98 -13.94
CA THR A 420 0.09 -18.41 -15.13
C THR A 420 0.45 -19.26 -16.32
N VAL A 421 -0.52 -19.52 -17.19
CA VAL A 421 -0.36 -20.18 -18.48
C VAL A 421 -1.15 -19.39 -19.52
N GLY A 422 -0.67 -19.31 -20.74
CA GLY A 422 -1.42 -18.69 -21.81
C GLY A 422 -0.77 -18.80 -23.17
N THR A 423 -1.44 -18.20 -24.13
CA THR A 423 -1.01 -18.07 -25.51
C THR A 423 -1.64 -16.80 -26.08
N ASP A 424 -0.90 -16.06 -26.88
CA ASP A 424 -1.41 -14.93 -27.63
C ASP A 424 -1.99 -15.37 -29.00
N ARG A 425 -1.98 -16.68 -29.31
CA ARG A 425 -2.49 -17.32 -30.55
C ARG A 425 -3.35 -18.55 -30.24
N ALA A 426 -4.43 -18.38 -29.49
CA ALA A 426 -5.29 -19.48 -29.03
C ALA A 426 -5.91 -20.27 -30.19
N PHE A 427 -6.28 -19.62 -31.28
CA PHE A 427 -6.89 -20.30 -32.43
C PHE A 427 -5.97 -21.34 -33.08
N THR A 428 -4.64 -21.19 -33.03
CA THR A 428 -3.68 -22.18 -33.55
C THR A 428 -3.87 -23.57 -32.94
N TYR A 429 -4.46 -23.66 -31.74
CA TYR A 429 -4.63 -24.91 -30.99
C TYR A 429 -6.01 -25.56 -31.16
N THR A 430 -6.88 -25.02 -32.02
CA THR A 430 -8.21 -25.58 -32.27
C THR A 430 -8.20 -26.60 -33.41
N GLU A 431 -9.10 -27.58 -33.38
CA GLU A 431 -9.10 -28.71 -34.34
C GLU A 431 -9.45 -28.31 -35.79
N ASN A 432 -10.04 -27.12 -36.00
CA ASN A 432 -10.55 -26.65 -37.31
C ASN A 432 -9.65 -25.59 -37.97
N VAL A 433 -8.35 -25.55 -37.64
CA VAL A 433 -7.43 -24.58 -38.25
C VAL A 433 -7.10 -24.98 -39.69
N THR A 434 -7.42 -24.10 -40.63
CA THR A 434 -7.16 -24.30 -42.06
C THR A 434 -5.71 -23.98 -42.45
N SER A 435 -4.96 -23.24 -41.63
CA SER A 435 -3.59 -22.74 -41.89
C SER A 435 -2.86 -22.36 -40.59
N ILE A 436 -1.70 -22.97 -40.31
CA ILE A 436 -0.82 -22.55 -39.19
C ILE A 436 0.21 -21.53 -39.70
N LYS A 437 0.21 -20.32 -39.11
CA LYS A 437 1.14 -19.21 -39.41
C LYS A 437 2.09 -18.88 -38.25
N GLY A 438 2.17 -19.77 -37.27
CA GLY A 438 3.03 -19.63 -36.10
C GLY A 438 2.41 -20.13 -34.81
N PHE A 439 3.20 -20.11 -33.75
CA PHE A 439 2.97 -20.75 -32.48
C PHE A 439 3.32 -19.79 -31.33
N ASP A 440 2.50 -19.74 -30.29
CA ASP A 440 2.77 -18.95 -29.09
C ASP A 440 2.31 -19.69 -27.84
N PHE A 441 3.14 -19.77 -26.80
CA PHE A 441 2.80 -20.37 -25.51
C PHE A 441 3.58 -19.71 -24.38
N TYR A 442 3.04 -19.66 -23.17
CA TYR A 442 3.82 -19.23 -22.01
C TYR A 442 3.34 -19.84 -20.71
N VAL A 443 4.30 -20.11 -19.83
CA VAL A 443 4.06 -20.66 -18.49
C VAL A 443 5.05 -20.08 -17.48
N GLY A 444 4.59 -19.87 -16.26
CA GLY A 444 5.43 -19.23 -15.26
C GLY A 444 4.88 -19.40 -13.87
N VAL A 445 5.81 -19.57 -12.94
CA VAL A 445 5.55 -19.81 -11.53
C VAL A 445 6.20 -18.70 -10.71
N ARG A 446 5.42 -18.12 -9.82
CA ARG A 446 5.87 -17.09 -8.90
C ARG A 446 5.21 -17.25 -7.54
N LEU A 447 5.90 -16.79 -6.52
CA LEU A 447 5.40 -16.72 -5.16
C LEU A 447 5.43 -15.26 -4.73
N GLY A 448 4.25 -14.70 -4.50
CA GLY A 448 4.11 -13.33 -4.02
C GLY A 448 3.52 -13.32 -2.63
N ILE A 449 4.23 -12.70 -1.69
CA ILE A 449 3.60 -12.26 -0.45
C ILE A 449 2.94 -10.93 -0.79
N GLU A 450 1.63 -10.99 -1.01
CA GLU A 450 0.80 -9.80 -1.10
C GLU A 450 1.11 -8.94 0.10
N GLN A 451 1.10 -7.63 -0.10
CA GLN A 451 1.07 -6.76 1.05
C GLN A 451 -0.17 -7.15 1.87
N LEU A 452 0.02 -7.90 2.96
CA LEU A 452 -1.02 -8.16 3.92
C LEU A 452 -1.44 -6.77 4.37
N GLU A 453 -2.59 -6.31 3.88
CA GLU A 453 -3.40 -5.37 4.63
C GLU A 453 -3.98 -6.11 5.85
N HIS A 454 -3.11 -6.76 6.65
CA HIS A 454 -3.24 -6.59 8.07
C HIS A 454 -3.43 -5.10 8.27
N THR A 455 -4.54 -4.78 8.92
CA THR A 455 -5.08 -3.47 9.24
C THR A 455 -4.07 -2.60 9.99
N PHE A 456 -2.97 -2.26 9.31
CA PHE A 456 -1.76 -1.68 9.85
C PHE A 456 -1.13 -0.84 8.74
N LEU A 457 -1.40 0.46 8.85
CA LEU A 457 -0.79 1.56 8.12
C LEU A 457 -1.25 1.76 6.67
N LYS A 458 -2.54 2.11 6.51
CA LYS A 458 -2.95 2.96 5.39
C LYS A 458 -2.07 4.22 5.34
N PRO A 459 -1.64 4.67 4.15
CA PRO A 459 -1.21 6.05 3.97
C PRO A 459 -2.33 6.96 4.45
N TYR A 460 -1.95 8.03 5.13
CA TYR A 460 -2.79 9.16 5.48
C TYR A 460 -3.79 9.47 4.35
N LYS A 461 -5.06 9.04 4.50
CA LYS A 461 -6.16 9.84 3.97
C LYS A 461 -6.25 10.99 4.98
N PRO A 462 -6.07 12.26 4.59
CA PRO A 462 -6.59 13.33 5.42
C PRO A 462 -8.03 12.92 5.71
N VAL A 463 -8.40 12.91 6.98
CA VAL A 463 -9.82 12.91 7.32
C VAL A 463 -10.35 14.08 6.52
N LYS A 464 -11.16 13.83 5.49
CA LYS A 464 -12.08 14.86 5.02
C LYS A 464 -12.90 15.13 6.26
N GLU A 465 -12.51 16.17 7.00
CA GLU A 465 -13.37 16.86 7.93
C GLU A 465 -14.57 17.24 7.05
N LYS A 466 -15.55 16.35 7.06
CA LYS A 466 -16.88 16.63 6.55
C LYS A 466 -17.37 17.72 7.49
N ASN A 467 -17.63 18.87 6.90
CA ASN A 467 -17.92 20.16 7.50
C ASN A 467 -16.63 20.83 8.01
N PHE A 468 -16.20 21.90 7.31
CA PHE A 468 -15.29 22.88 7.87
C PHE A 468 -16.09 23.70 8.91
N GLU A 469 -16.41 23.05 10.02
CA GLU A 469 -16.85 23.68 11.25
C GLU A 469 -15.62 24.30 11.94
N HIS A 470 -15.85 25.33 12.75
CA HIS A 470 -14.82 26.16 13.39
C HIS A 470 -13.98 25.34 14.38
N THR A 471 -12.95 24.64 13.91
CA THR A 471 -12.14 23.76 14.78
C THR A 471 -10.90 24.48 15.32
N GLY A 472 -10.74 24.46 16.63
CA GLY A 472 -9.63 25.11 17.32
C GLY A 472 -9.16 24.40 18.58
N TYR A 473 -8.12 24.98 19.19
CA TYR A 473 -7.59 24.61 20.49
C TYR A 473 -6.77 25.77 21.08
N THR A 474 -6.37 25.63 22.33
CA THR A 474 -5.59 26.63 23.07
C THR A 474 -4.21 26.11 23.47
N ASP A 475 -3.28 26.98 23.90
CA ASP A 475 -1.99 26.52 24.46
C ASP A 475 -2.13 25.83 25.82
N ARG A 476 -3.28 26.02 26.49
CA ARG A 476 -3.64 25.42 27.79
C ARG A 476 -5.16 25.30 27.93
N LEU A 477 -5.62 24.18 28.45
CA LEU A 477 -7.04 23.95 28.74
C LEU A 477 -7.53 24.72 29.95
N ALA A 478 -6.67 25.00 30.94
CA ALA A 478 -7.03 25.70 32.17
C ALA A 478 -6.20 26.96 32.37
N ALA A 479 -6.85 28.06 32.80
CA ALA A 479 -6.21 29.36 33.01
C ALA A 479 -6.92 30.17 34.11
N LEU A 480 -6.20 31.11 34.73
CA LEU A 480 -6.79 32.02 35.73
C LEU A 480 -7.64 33.12 35.03
N PRO A 481 -8.63 33.69 35.73
CA PRO A 481 -9.22 34.96 35.34
C PRO A 481 -8.12 36.02 35.09
N GLY A 482 -8.28 36.84 34.05
CA GLY A 482 -7.28 37.83 33.65
C GLY A 482 -6.07 37.29 32.88
N GLN A 483 -5.87 35.96 32.82
CA GLN A 483 -4.72 35.36 32.14
C GLN A 483 -4.92 35.31 30.63
N GLY A 484 -3.83 35.53 29.87
CA GLY A 484 -3.84 35.38 28.42
C GLY A 484 -3.63 33.93 27.97
N VAL A 485 -4.47 33.48 27.04
CA VAL A 485 -4.44 32.17 26.39
C VAL A 485 -4.24 32.35 24.89
N GLN A 486 -3.41 31.51 24.28
CA GLN A 486 -3.16 31.54 22.84
C GLN A 486 -4.24 30.72 22.12
N LEU A 487 -4.86 31.33 21.11
CA LEU A 487 -5.89 30.72 20.29
C LEU A 487 -5.28 30.17 19.00
N TYR A 488 -5.62 28.93 18.68
CA TYR A 488 -5.19 28.23 17.47
C TYR A 488 -6.43 27.69 16.76
N PHE A 489 -7.00 28.47 15.84
CA PHE A 489 -8.25 28.14 15.15
C PHE A 489 -8.04 28.02 13.64
N SER A 490 -8.79 27.11 13.01
CA SER A 490 -9.02 27.07 11.58
C SER A 490 -10.46 27.48 11.31
N MET A 491 -10.65 28.55 10.55
CA MET A 491 -11.95 29.15 10.24
C MET A 491 -12.08 29.35 8.73
N HIS A 492 -13.30 29.37 8.20
CA HIS A 492 -13.50 29.72 6.80
C HIS A 492 -13.19 31.22 6.62
N PRO A 493 -12.58 31.66 5.50
CA PRO A 493 -12.34 33.09 5.28
C PRO A 493 -13.61 33.96 5.40
N ASP A 494 -14.76 33.38 5.04
CA ASP A 494 -16.06 34.07 5.04
C ASP A 494 -16.88 33.89 6.34
N SER A 495 -16.39 33.14 7.33
CA SER A 495 -17.17 32.84 8.54
C SER A 495 -17.22 33.98 9.56
N GLY A 496 -16.72 35.17 9.20
CA GLY A 496 -16.56 36.30 10.09
C GLY A 496 -15.37 36.16 11.05
N SER A 497 -14.93 37.29 11.58
CA SER A 497 -13.79 37.38 12.51
C SER A 497 -14.15 37.14 13.97
N LEU A 498 -15.42 37.03 14.34
CA LEU A 498 -15.82 37.00 15.76
C LEU A 498 -15.76 35.58 16.33
N LEU A 499 -14.94 35.36 17.37
CA LEU A 499 -15.00 34.17 18.22
C LEU A 499 -15.83 34.46 19.47
N VAL A 500 -16.80 33.59 19.76
CA VAL A 500 -17.69 33.70 20.92
C VAL A 500 -17.22 32.76 22.03
N LEU A 501 -17.07 33.29 23.25
CA LEU A 501 -16.94 32.51 24.48
C LEU A 501 -18.33 32.27 25.06
N SER A 502 -18.68 31.00 25.28
CA SER A 502 -20.00 30.59 25.78
C SER A 502 -19.91 29.68 27.00
N ASN A 503 -20.97 29.61 27.79
CA ASN A 503 -21.12 28.65 28.89
C ASN A 503 -21.75 27.32 28.38
N PHE A 504 -21.98 26.35 29.28
CA PHE A 504 -22.66 25.09 28.96
C PHE A 504 -24.12 25.23 28.50
N ALA A 505 -24.82 26.31 28.87
CA ALA A 505 -26.18 26.59 28.41
C ALA A 505 -26.20 27.16 26.98
N GLY A 506 -25.04 27.57 26.45
CA GLY A 506 -24.89 28.18 25.14
C GLY A 506 -25.01 29.70 25.15
N ASP A 507 -25.12 30.31 26.33
CA ASP A 507 -25.15 31.76 26.51
C ASP A 507 -23.79 32.35 26.15
N THR A 508 -23.80 33.45 25.40
CA THR A 508 -22.60 34.22 25.10
C THR A 508 -22.14 35.00 26.32
N ILE A 509 -20.90 34.76 26.74
CA ILE A 509 -20.28 35.38 27.91
C ILE A 509 -19.33 36.50 27.52
N ASP A 510 -18.55 36.29 26.46
CA ASP A 510 -17.63 37.26 25.90
C ASP A 510 -17.43 36.98 24.41
N SER A 511 -16.81 37.89 23.67
CA SER A 511 -16.46 37.67 22.28
C SER A 511 -15.16 38.40 21.90
N THR A 512 -14.48 37.92 20.87
CA THR A 512 -13.23 38.53 20.42
C THR A 512 -13.02 38.38 18.93
N PHE A 513 -12.57 39.45 18.27
CA PHE A 513 -12.23 39.40 16.85
C PHE A 513 -10.89 38.71 16.59
N VAL A 514 -10.80 37.85 15.59
CA VAL A 514 -9.60 37.17 15.10
C VAL A 514 -9.55 37.23 13.57
N ASP A 515 -8.35 37.13 13.00
CA ASP A 515 -8.21 37.04 11.55
C ASP A 515 -8.65 35.65 11.08
N PRO A 516 -9.71 35.55 10.24
CA PRO A 516 -10.17 34.25 9.76
C PRO A 516 -9.08 33.64 8.88
N VAL A 517 -8.63 32.45 9.26
CA VAL A 517 -7.63 31.72 8.51
C VAL A 517 -7.98 30.25 8.48
N GLN A 518 -8.02 29.70 7.27
CA GLN A 518 -8.13 28.26 7.10
C GLN A 518 -6.77 27.63 7.33
N GLN A 519 -6.69 26.71 8.30
CA GLN A 519 -5.46 26.01 8.65
C GLN A 519 -5.66 24.51 8.60
N ARG A 520 -4.62 23.78 8.21
CA ARG A 520 -4.61 22.32 8.26
C ARG A 520 -3.49 21.85 9.16
N ALA A 521 -3.66 20.68 9.75
CA ALA A 521 -2.65 20.13 10.64
C ALA A 521 -1.30 20.01 9.90
N ARG A 522 -0.26 20.70 10.40
CA ARG A 522 1.07 20.78 9.76
C ARG A 522 1.91 19.54 9.97
N PHE A 523 1.73 18.86 11.09
CA PHE A 523 2.58 17.73 11.48
C PHE A 523 2.02 16.40 10.97
N TRP A 524 2.90 15.50 10.53
CA TRP A 524 2.55 14.16 10.03
C TRP A 524 1.99 13.20 11.11
N ARG A 525 2.10 13.56 12.40
CA ARG A 525 1.44 12.89 13.54
C ARG A 525 0.79 13.94 14.44
N PRO A 526 -0.36 14.53 14.04
CA PRO A 526 -0.96 15.60 14.82
C PRO A 526 -1.36 15.17 16.23
N TRP A 527 -1.78 13.91 16.38
CA TRP A 527 -2.05 13.31 17.69
C TRP A 527 -0.84 13.36 18.65
N LYS A 528 0.40 13.33 18.15
CA LYS A 528 1.63 13.31 18.96
C LYS A 528 2.27 14.69 19.09
N TYR A 529 2.29 15.47 18.00
CA TYR A 529 3.02 16.74 17.93
C TYR A 529 2.10 17.98 17.97
N GLY A 530 0.79 17.78 18.05
CA GLY A 530 -0.22 18.82 17.91
C GLY A 530 -0.61 19.08 16.46
N TYR A 531 -1.61 19.93 16.22
CA TYR A 531 -2.01 20.31 14.86
C TYR A 531 -1.06 21.33 14.24
N GLY A 532 -0.34 22.11 15.05
CA GLY A 532 0.64 23.07 14.54
C GLY A 532 0.02 24.26 13.81
N TYR A 533 -1.24 24.59 14.11
CA TYR A 533 -1.85 25.85 13.68
C TYR A 533 -1.01 27.03 14.18
N ARG A 534 -0.94 28.08 13.36
CA ARG A 534 -0.42 29.38 13.78
C ARG A 534 -1.37 29.98 14.83
N ASN A 535 -0.80 30.67 15.79
CA ASN A 535 -1.57 31.45 16.74
C ASN A 535 -2.34 32.53 15.96
N VAL A 536 -3.65 32.59 16.13
CA VAL A 536 -4.51 33.60 15.49
C VAL A 536 -4.75 34.80 16.40
N LYS A 537 -4.72 34.60 17.72
CA LYS A 537 -4.83 35.66 18.73
C LYS A 537 -4.37 35.19 20.11
N ARG A 538 -3.86 36.13 20.93
CA ARG A 538 -3.79 35.96 22.38
C ARG A 538 -5.04 36.55 23.02
N TYR A 539 -5.96 35.71 23.46
CA TYR A 539 -7.19 36.11 24.14
C TYR A 539 -6.95 36.27 25.63
N LYS A 540 -7.37 37.39 26.20
CA LYS A 540 -7.23 37.69 27.63
C LYS A 540 -8.57 37.38 28.30
N ILE A 541 -8.58 36.39 29.19
CA ILE A 541 -9.77 36.01 29.94
C ILE A 541 -10.22 37.20 30.80
N PRO A 542 -11.52 37.57 30.84
CA PRO A 542 -12.02 38.61 31.72
C PRO A 542 -11.61 38.35 33.18
N LYS A 543 -11.32 39.40 33.95
CA LYS A 543 -10.80 39.24 35.32
C LYS A 543 -11.90 38.82 36.29
N GLU A 544 -13.12 39.18 35.97
CA GLU A 544 -14.34 38.99 36.74
C GLU A 544 -15.03 37.65 36.42
N LEU A 545 -14.50 36.91 35.43
CA LEU A 545 -15.09 35.66 34.97
C LEU A 545 -14.97 34.58 36.07
N PRO A 546 -16.09 34.01 36.56
CA PRO A 546 -16.05 33.02 37.62
C PRO A 546 -15.43 31.70 37.14
N SER A 547 -14.99 30.88 38.09
CA SER A 547 -14.50 29.55 37.78
C SER A 547 -15.62 28.68 37.22
N ASP A 548 -15.46 28.26 35.98
CA ASP A 548 -16.40 27.39 35.27
C ASP A 548 -15.72 26.78 34.03
N ILE A 549 -16.47 25.95 33.31
CA ILE A 549 -16.12 25.42 32.00
C ILE A 549 -16.80 26.26 30.93
N TYR A 550 -16.01 26.86 30.06
CA TYR A 550 -16.47 27.67 28.93
C TYR A 550 -16.05 27.03 27.60
N PHE A 551 -16.65 27.50 26.50
CA PHE A 551 -16.39 27.02 25.15
C PHE A 551 -16.23 28.18 24.18
N LEU A 552 -15.10 28.21 23.47
CA LEU A 552 -14.88 29.07 22.32
C LEU A 552 -15.55 28.44 21.09
N GLU A 553 -16.36 29.22 20.36
CA GLU A 553 -17.18 28.76 19.23
C GLU A 553 -18.07 27.56 19.58
N ARG A 554 -18.53 27.48 20.84
CA ARG A 554 -19.31 26.37 21.38
C ARG A 554 -18.63 24.99 21.30
N GLU A 555 -17.39 24.90 20.83
CA GLU A 555 -16.68 23.64 20.61
C GLU A 555 -15.41 23.50 21.46
N THR A 556 -14.58 24.54 21.51
CA THR A 556 -13.23 24.45 22.09
C THR A 556 -13.26 24.75 23.59
N PRO A 557 -13.01 23.75 24.47
CA PRO A 557 -13.14 23.93 25.91
C PRO A 557 -12.05 24.83 26.49
N LEU A 558 -12.44 25.67 27.44
CA LEU A 558 -11.57 26.51 28.25
C LEU A 558 -12.07 26.49 29.70
N ILE A 559 -11.26 25.97 30.61
CA ILE A 559 -11.53 25.90 32.04
C ILE A 559 -10.96 27.15 32.69
N VAL A 560 -11.81 27.93 33.33
CA VAL A 560 -11.38 29.05 34.18
C VAL A 560 -11.25 28.50 35.58
N ARG A 561 -10.02 28.43 36.09
CA ARG A 561 -9.74 27.88 37.43
C ARG A 561 -9.94 28.93 38.52
N PRO A 562 -10.27 28.52 39.76
CA PRO A 562 -10.32 29.47 40.88
C PRO A 562 -8.93 30.05 41.15
N THR A 563 -8.87 31.23 41.75
CA THR A 563 -7.60 31.81 42.19
C THR A 563 -7.16 31.14 43.48
N SER A 564 -5.85 31.08 43.74
CA SER A 564 -5.32 30.45 44.97
C SER A 564 -5.69 31.19 46.26
N ARG A 565 -6.30 32.37 46.15
CA ARG A 565 -6.85 33.15 47.28
C ARG A 565 -8.28 32.75 47.59
N ASP A 566 -8.96 32.08 46.66
CA ASP A 566 -10.33 31.67 46.87
C ASP A 566 -10.38 30.40 47.72
N SER A 567 -11.04 30.48 48.87
CA SER A 567 -11.54 29.31 49.56
C SER A 567 -12.72 28.76 48.75
N MET A 568 -12.71 27.47 48.43
CA MET A 568 -13.76 26.77 47.69
C MET A 568 -14.37 25.73 48.63
N ASP A 569 -15.69 25.57 48.64
CA ASP A 569 -16.29 24.44 49.32
C ASP A 569 -15.97 23.15 48.53
N ILE A 570 -16.12 23.23 47.21
CA ILE A 570 -15.99 22.09 46.30
C ILE A 570 -15.04 22.45 45.16
N ILE A 571 -14.07 21.58 44.88
CA ILE A 571 -13.33 21.60 43.61
C ILE A 571 -13.70 20.38 42.78
N ILE A 572 -14.23 20.63 41.58
CA ILE A 572 -14.56 19.59 40.60
C ILE A 572 -13.35 19.39 39.68
N VAL A 573 -12.82 18.16 39.70
CA VAL A 573 -11.68 17.74 38.88
C VAL A 573 -12.19 17.15 37.57
N ILE A 574 -11.86 17.82 36.47
CA ILE A 574 -12.23 17.42 35.12
C ILE A 574 -11.15 16.47 34.58
N PRO A 575 -11.52 15.27 34.08
CA PRO A 575 -10.58 14.21 33.71
C PRO A 575 -9.97 14.45 32.32
N THR A 576 -9.37 15.62 32.12
CA THR A 576 -8.78 16.06 30.85
C THR A 576 -7.64 15.15 30.37
N ASN A 577 -6.92 14.47 31.27
CA ASN A 577 -5.94 13.46 30.90
C ASN A 577 -6.61 12.25 30.27
N THR A 578 -7.75 11.80 30.81
CA THR A 578 -8.49 10.69 30.22
C THR A 578 -9.07 11.11 28.87
N TYR A 579 -9.70 12.29 28.80
CA TYR A 579 -10.24 12.83 27.55
C TYR A 579 -9.15 12.90 26.48
N GLU A 580 -7.95 13.37 26.81
CA GLU A 580 -6.84 13.43 25.87
C GLU A 580 -6.27 12.05 25.51
N SER A 581 -6.24 11.13 26.48
CA SER A 581 -5.83 9.75 26.25
C SER A 581 -6.78 8.99 25.32
N GLU A 582 -8.02 9.45 25.20
CA GLU A 582 -9.07 8.88 24.34
C GLU A 582 -9.29 9.71 23.06
N ASN A 583 -8.82 10.96 23.05
CA ASN A 583 -8.96 11.89 21.93
C ASN A 583 -8.36 11.31 20.64
N LYS A 584 -9.24 11.09 19.65
CA LYS A 584 -8.93 10.52 18.33
C LYS A 584 -8.61 11.59 17.28
N LYS A 585 -8.82 12.88 17.56
CA LYS A 585 -8.52 14.00 16.63
C LYS A 585 -7.03 13.98 16.28
N GLY A 586 -6.68 14.22 15.02
CA GLY A 586 -5.30 14.07 14.55
C GLY A 586 -4.83 12.62 14.38
N GLY A 587 -5.71 11.64 14.56
CA GLY A 587 -5.57 10.30 14.00
C GLY A 587 -5.26 9.16 14.96
N ARG A 588 -4.94 9.39 16.24
CA ARG A 588 -4.77 8.33 17.26
C ARG A 588 -5.05 8.86 18.67
N SER A 589 -5.40 7.95 19.56
CA SER A 589 -5.40 8.15 21.02
C SER A 589 -4.40 7.18 21.67
N LEU A 590 -4.36 7.09 23.00
CA LEU A 590 -3.57 6.09 23.74
C LEU A 590 -4.24 4.70 23.74
N TYR A 591 -5.52 4.58 23.36
CA TYR A 591 -6.26 3.30 23.33
C TYR A 591 -6.13 2.55 22.01
N ALA A 592 -6.20 1.22 22.11
CA ALA A 592 -5.99 0.32 20.99
C ALA A 592 -7.20 0.34 20.04
N ALA A 593 -6.90 0.04 18.77
CA ALA A 593 -7.79 -0.12 17.63
C ALA A 593 -9.13 0.62 17.77
N ASP A 594 -9.16 1.88 17.34
CA ASP A 594 -10.42 2.41 16.83
C ASP A 594 -10.97 1.51 15.71
N LYS A 595 -12.20 1.77 15.24
CA LYS A 595 -12.87 1.00 14.17
C LYS A 595 -12.03 0.82 12.87
N ALA A 596 -10.85 1.45 12.76
CA ALA A 596 -9.85 1.30 11.71
C ALA A 596 -8.57 0.52 12.10
N GLY A 597 -8.54 -0.25 13.21
CA GLY A 597 -7.45 -1.17 13.57
C GLY A 597 -6.15 -0.52 14.07
N ARG A 598 -6.12 0.79 14.29
CA ARG A 598 -4.92 1.56 14.68
C ARG A 598 -4.43 1.18 16.09
N LYS A 599 -3.21 0.66 16.23
CA LYS A 599 -2.54 0.54 17.54
C LYS A 599 -2.47 1.93 18.20
N GLY A 600 -2.85 2.01 19.48
CA GLY A 600 -2.78 3.22 20.29
C GLY A 600 -1.36 3.80 20.30
N GLY A 601 -1.26 5.13 20.32
CA GLY A 601 0.00 5.81 20.58
C GLY A 601 0.44 5.62 22.03
N ASN A 602 1.72 5.89 22.32
CA ASN A 602 2.22 5.97 23.70
C ASN A 602 2.40 7.43 24.16
N VAL A 603 2.20 8.41 23.26
CA VAL A 603 2.37 9.84 23.52
C VAL A 603 1.33 10.64 22.74
N VAL A 604 0.45 11.38 23.40
CA VAL A 604 -0.54 12.27 22.76
C VAL A 604 -0.27 13.74 23.11
N SER A 605 -0.86 14.69 22.38
CA SER A 605 -0.60 16.13 22.49
C SER A 605 -1.87 16.90 22.80
N PHE A 606 -1.84 17.74 23.85
CA PHE A 606 -2.91 18.69 24.17
C PHE A 606 -3.03 19.84 23.18
N LEU A 607 -2.04 20.03 22.27
CA LEU A 607 -2.09 21.06 21.24
C LEU A 607 -2.89 20.60 20.01
N ARG A 608 -4.10 20.10 20.23
CA ARG A 608 -5.05 19.65 19.21
C ARG A 608 -6.49 19.82 19.69
N PRO A 609 -7.49 19.86 18.77
CA PRO A 609 -8.89 19.97 19.16
C PRO A 609 -9.35 18.83 20.06
N PHE A 610 -10.24 19.14 21.01
CA PHE A 610 -11.00 18.15 21.77
C PHE A 610 -12.32 17.84 21.07
N ASP A 611 -12.89 16.67 21.36
CA ASP A 611 -14.28 16.41 21.04
C ASP A 611 -15.16 16.98 22.16
N GLN A 612 -16.11 17.85 21.82
CA GLN A 612 -17.02 18.46 22.78
C GLN A 612 -17.82 17.39 23.55
N GLN A 613 -18.04 16.21 22.95
CA GLN A 613 -18.78 15.12 23.57
C GLN A 613 -18.18 14.70 24.93
N TYR A 614 -16.85 14.80 25.11
CA TYR A 614 -16.21 14.50 26.40
C TYR A 614 -16.63 15.44 27.53
N PHE A 615 -16.99 16.69 27.21
CA PHE A 615 -17.41 17.67 28.20
C PHE A 615 -18.94 17.67 28.39
N LYS A 616 -19.72 17.24 27.39
CA LYS A 616 -21.18 17.16 27.48
C LYS A 616 -21.67 16.27 28.63
N GLN A 617 -20.94 15.22 28.99
CA GLN A 617 -21.28 14.38 30.14
C GLN A 617 -21.25 15.12 31.49
N LEU A 618 -20.58 16.28 31.57
CA LEU A 618 -20.52 17.12 32.76
C LEU A 618 -21.63 18.18 32.79
N GLN A 619 -22.40 18.33 31.71
CA GLN A 619 -23.39 19.40 31.57
C GLN A 619 -24.45 19.34 32.67
N ALA A 620 -24.96 18.14 32.97
CA ALA A 620 -25.98 17.97 33.99
C ALA A 620 -25.46 18.24 35.40
N LEU A 621 -24.27 17.74 35.75
CA LEU A 621 -23.63 18.07 37.03
C LEU A 621 -23.34 19.58 37.14
N ASN A 622 -22.86 20.22 36.07
CA ASN A 622 -22.60 21.66 36.05
C ASN A 622 -23.90 22.48 36.23
N ALA A 623 -24.97 22.10 35.53
CA ALA A 623 -26.27 22.73 35.67
C ALA A 623 -26.83 22.55 37.08
N TRP A 624 -26.73 21.34 37.64
CA TRP A 624 -27.17 21.07 39.00
C TRP A 624 -26.38 21.88 40.04
N MET A 625 -25.05 22.00 39.88
CA MET A 625 -24.25 22.87 40.76
C MET A 625 -24.66 24.35 40.66
N LYS A 626 -25.16 24.79 39.50
CA LYS A 626 -25.70 26.16 39.32
C LYS A 626 -27.08 26.35 39.95
N GLU A 627 -27.88 25.28 40.06
CA GLU A 627 -29.14 25.28 40.84
C GLU A 627 -28.87 25.42 42.36
N HIS A 628 -27.63 25.20 42.81
CA HIS A 628 -27.20 25.25 44.20
C HIS A 628 -26.11 26.31 44.47
N PRO A 629 -26.45 27.61 44.35
CA PRO A 629 -25.50 28.71 44.53
C PRO A 629 -24.95 28.82 45.96
N GLU A 630 -25.49 28.09 46.94
CA GLU A 630 -24.95 27.97 48.30
C GLU A 630 -23.56 27.32 48.34
N TYR A 631 -23.19 26.54 47.32
CA TYR A 631 -21.86 25.91 47.24
C TYR A 631 -20.90 26.79 46.46
N LYS A 632 -19.75 27.11 47.05
CA LYS A 632 -18.66 27.76 46.31
C LYS A 632 -17.85 26.73 45.53
N VAL A 633 -18.17 26.57 44.25
CA VAL A 633 -17.61 25.54 43.36
C VAL A 633 -16.50 26.10 42.47
N GLY A 634 -15.38 25.38 42.39
CA GLY A 634 -14.28 25.65 41.46
C GLY A 634 -14.05 24.49 40.50
N TYR A 635 -13.63 24.79 39.27
CA TYR A 635 -13.36 23.78 38.23
C TYR A 635 -11.88 23.76 37.86
N ILE A 636 -11.29 22.56 37.84
CA ILE A 636 -9.87 22.39 37.46
C ILE A 636 -9.68 21.23 36.49
N SER A 637 -8.60 21.28 35.72
CA SER A 637 -8.15 20.15 34.91
C SER A 637 -7.24 19.22 35.73
N ASP A 638 -7.12 17.94 35.34
CA ASP A 638 -6.20 16.98 35.99
C ASP A 638 -4.78 17.53 36.18
N LYS A 639 -4.28 18.34 35.24
CA LYS A 639 -2.94 18.91 35.30
C LYS A 639 -2.72 19.77 36.54
N GLU A 640 -3.76 20.47 36.99
CA GLU A 640 -3.66 21.34 38.15
C GLU A 640 -3.56 20.54 39.47
N MET A 641 -3.94 19.26 39.45
CA MET A 641 -3.73 18.34 40.57
C MET A 641 -2.24 18.04 40.82
N ASP A 642 -1.34 18.27 39.85
CA ASP A 642 0.11 18.13 40.05
C ASP A 642 0.65 19.14 41.09
N SER A 643 -0.12 20.19 41.42
CA SER A 643 0.19 21.14 42.49
C SER A 643 -0.82 21.07 43.62
N TYR A 644 -0.35 20.71 44.82
CA TYR A 644 -1.18 20.71 46.03
C TYR A 644 -1.79 22.09 46.34
N HIS A 645 -1.13 23.17 45.91
CA HIS A 645 -1.62 24.54 46.13
C HIS A 645 -2.97 24.83 45.49
N THR A 646 -3.32 24.10 44.42
CA THR A 646 -4.60 24.24 43.72
C THR A 646 -5.76 23.70 44.55
N ILE A 647 -5.54 22.63 45.29
CA ILE A 647 -6.61 21.89 46.01
C ILE A 647 -6.60 22.09 47.52
N LYS A 648 -5.53 22.65 48.09
CA LYS A 648 -5.35 22.75 49.55
C LYS A 648 -6.42 23.55 50.29
N THR A 649 -7.11 24.46 49.59
CA THR A 649 -8.14 25.35 50.17
C THR A 649 -9.56 24.82 49.96
N ALA A 650 -9.72 23.69 49.26
CA ALA A 650 -11.00 23.04 49.11
C ALA A 650 -11.35 22.24 50.35
N LYS A 651 -12.63 22.24 50.77
CA LYS A 651 -13.12 21.27 51.76
C LYS A 651 -13.30 19.89 51.13
N MET A 652 -13.77 19.88 49.88
CA MET A 652 -14.14 18.68 49.16
C MET A 652 -13.65 18.67 47.70
N LEU A 653 -13.28 17.49 47.21
CA LEU A 653 -13.07 17.23 45.79
C LEU A 653 -14.22 16.40 45.23
N ILE A 654 -14.67 16.73 44.02
CA ILE A 654 -15.51 15.85 43.21
C ILE A 654 -14.69 15.40 42.00
N ILE A 655 -14.48 14.10 41.88
CA ILE A 655 -13.88 13.51 40.68
C ILE A 655 -15.00 13.17 39.72
N ALA A 656 -15.16 13.96 38.66
CA ALA A 656 -16.28 13.82 37.74
C ALA A 656 -15.88 13.02 36.49
N GLY A 657 -16.71 12.06 36.09
CA GLY A 657 -16.58 11.33 34.82
C GLY A 657 -15.50 10.26 34.84
N GLU A 658 -15.12 9.75 33.68
CA GLU A 658 -14.18 8.62 33.56
C GLU A 658 -12.73 9.01 33.88
N SER A 659 -12.38 9.15 35.16
CA SER A 659 -11.07 9.63 35.61
C SER A 659 -10.05 8.50 35.78
N ARG A 660 -9.57 7.94 34.65
CA ARG A 660 -8.64 6.79 34.60
C ARG A 660 -7.16 7.15 34.62
N SER A 661 -6.77 8.31 34.07
CA SER A 661 -5.38 8.63 33.73
C SER A 661 -4.76 9.68 34.66
N TRP A 662 -3.94 9.25 35.61
CA TRP A 662 -3.40 10.13 36.66
C TRP A 662 -1.88 10.19 36.64
N THR A 663 -1.32 11.37 36.82
CA THR A 663 0.12 11.47 37.10
C THR A 663 0.40 11.00 38.52
N ARG A 664 1.66 10.68 38.79
CA ARG A 664 2.11 10.36 40.15
C ARG A 664 2.02 11.54 41.11
N ALA A 665 2.25 12.76 40.62
CA ALA A 665 2.13 13.97 41.42
C ALA A 665 0.66 14.24 41.80
N ALA A 666 -0.26 14.17 40.83
CA ALA A 666 -1.70 14.30 41.06
C ALA A 666 -2.20 13.29 42.09
N ARG A 667 -1.82 12.02 41.95
CA ARG A 667 -2.19 10.98 42.91
C ARG A 667 -1.63 11.23 44.30
N SER A 668 -0.36 11.64 44.41
CA SER A 668 0.25 11.98 45.70
C SER A 668 -0.44 13.18 46.38
N ASN A 669 -0.84 14.18 45.61
CA ASN A 669 -1.56 15.34 46.14
C ASN A 669 -2.99 15.00 46.54
N TYR A 670 -3.68 14.13 45.79
CA TYR A 670 -4.96 13.54 46.20
C TYR A 670 -4.82 12.80 47.54
N ASP A 671 -3.81 11.92 47.66
CA ASP A 671 -3.58 11.17 48.88
C ASP A 671 -3.27 12.09 50.07
N ARG A 672 -2.51 13.16 49.83
CA ARG A 672 -2.18 14.21 50.80
C ARG A 672 -3.42 15.00 51.22
N PHE A 673 -4.32 15.30 50.30
CA PHE A 673 -5.56 16.02 50.56
C PHE A 673 -6.45 15.23 51.52
N VAL A 674 -6.69 13.95 51.22
CA VAL A 674 -7.47 13.05 52.09
C VAL A 674 -6.82 12.89 53.46
N LYS A 675 -5.50 12.67 53.51
CA LYS A 675 -4.74 12.55 54.78
C LYS A 675 -4.82 13.81 55.64
N LYS A 676 -5.05 14.97 55.05
CA LYS A 676 -5.19 16.26 55.75
C LYS A 676 -6.63 16.58 56.15
N GLY A 677 -7.55 15.63 56.01
CA GLY A 677 -8.95 15.78 56.40
C GLY A 677 -9.87 16.16 55.25
N GLY A 678 -9.36 16.39 54.04
CA GLY A 678 -10.20 16.73 52.89
C GLY A 678 -11.10 15.57 52.45
N HIS A 679 -12.31 15.90 51.99
CA HIS A 679 -13.31 14.92 51.56
C HIS A 679 -13.29 14.69 50.05
N VAL A 680 -13.54 13.48 49.58
CA VAL A 680 -13.61 13.21 48.13
C VAL A 680 -14.85 12.41 47.78
N LEU A 681 -15.60 12.92 46.81
CA LEU A 681 -16.68 12.21 46.13
C LEU A 681 -16.22 11.78 44.74
N VAL A 682 -16.28 10.48 44.48
CA VAL A 682 -15.90 9.89 43.19
C VAL A 682 -17.18 9.57 42.41
N LEU A 683 -17.37 10.27 41.30
CA LEU A 683 -18.43 10.07 40.32
C LEU A 683 -17.80 9.51 39.02
N SER A 684 -17.05 8.42 39.16
CA SER A 684 -16.29 7.76 38.09
C SER A 684 -16.59 6.25 38.10
N PRO A 685 -16.57 5.55 36.95
CA PRO A 685 -16.70 4.09 36.91
C PRO A 685 -15.55 3.34 37.61
N ASP A 686 -15.71 2.02 37.76
CA ASP A 686 -14.81 1.07 38.45
C ASP A 686 -13.33 1.11 38.01
N ASP A 687 -13.02 1.71 36.86
CA ASP A 687 -11.65 1.92 36.38
C ASP A 687 -11.06 3.30 36.73
N PHE A 688 -11.63 3.96 37.74
CA PHE A 688 -11.06 5.13 38.41
C PHE A 688 -9.58 4.91 38.78
N MET A 689 -8.74 5.90 38.46
CA MET A 689 -7.31 5.90 38.78
C MET A 689 -6.59 4.60 38.37
N LYS A 690 -6.85 4.12 37.14
CA LYS A 690 -6.28 2.86 36.61
C LYS A 690 -4.84 2.98 36.12
N TYR A 691 -4.48 4.09 35.46
CA TYR A 691 -3.18 4.24 34.80
C TYR A 691 -2.34 5.38 35.37
N GLN A 692 -1.06 5.10 35.63
CA GLN A 692 -0.01 6.10 35.81
C GLN A 692 0.38 6.66 34.44
N VAL A 693 0.20 7.97 34.27
CA VAL A 693 0.61 8.73 33.08
C VAL A 693 1.66 9.79 33.46
N ARG A 694 2.29 10.41 32.47
CA ARG A 694 3.27 11.47 32.71
C ARG A 694 3.23 12.56 31.65
N TYR A 695 3.45 13.80 32.07
CA TYR A 695 3.57 14.93 31.16
C TYR A 695 4.96 15.01 30.51
N LYS A 696 5.01 15.44 29.24
CA LYS A 696 6.24 15.82 28.52
C LYS A 696 6.07 17.21 27.90
N GLN A 697 7.20 17.84 27.53
CA GLN A 697 7.22 19.16 26.88
C GLN A 697 6.43 20.24 27.66
N LYS A 698 6.76 20.42 28.95
CA LYS A 698 6.07 21.38 29.85
C LYS A 698 4.54 21.14 29.95
N GLY A 699 4.14 19.87 29.87
CA GLY A 699 2.73 19.46 29.94
C GLY A 699 1.91 19.77 28.70
N LYS A 700 2.56 19.80 27.53
CA LYS A 700 1.90 19.83 26.20
C LYS A 700 1.63 18.43 25.67
N GLN A 701 2.32 17.41 26.19
CA GLN A 701 2.14 16.02 25.81
C GLN A 701 1.83 15.15 27.02
N LEU A 702 1.01 14.10 26.81
CA LEU A 702 0.70 13.06 27.77
C LEU A 702 1.30 11.73 27.30
N VAL A 703 2.04 11.05 28.18
CA VAL A 703 2.72 9.78 27.90
C VAL A 703 2.05 8.66 28.68
N CYS A 704 1.75 7.55 28.01
CA CYS A 704 1.31 6.31 28.63
C CYS A 704 1.60 5.08 27.74
N TYR A 705 2.41 4.14 28.23
CA TYR A 705 2.68 2.87 27.54
C TYR A 705 1.72 1.75 27.92
N LYS A 706 0.82 1.99 28.90
CA LYS A 706 -0.15 1.05 29.52
C LYS A 706 0.44 -0.15 30.23
N ASN A 707 1.58 -0.64 29.75
CA ASN A 707 2.40 -1.65 30.38
C ASN A 707 3.76 -1.05 30.66
N ASN A 708 4.11 -0.93 31.95
CA ASN A 708 5.35 -0.31 32.38
C ASN A 708 6.61 -1.01 31.88
N ARG A 709 6.53 -2.29 31.46
CA ARG A 709 7.66 -3.01 30.85
C ARG A 709 8.01 -2.46 29.47
N LYS A 710 7.08 -1.75 28.82
CA LYS A 710 7.26 -1.15 27.48
C LYS A 710 7.79 0.29 27.54
N ASP A 711 7.77 0.94 28.70
CA ASP A 711 8.29 2.29 28.91
C ASP A 711 9.79 2.26 29.26
N LEU A 712 10.59 1.68 28.36
CA LEU A 712 12.03 1.48 28.57
C LEU A 712 12.85 2.79 28.48
N PHE A 713 12.25 3.85 27.94
CA PHE A 713 12.87 5.16 27.81
C PHE A 713 12.86 5.97 29.12
N GLU A 714 12.11 5.52 30.13
CA GLU A 714 12.12 6.12 31.46
C GLU A 714 13.04 5.30 32.38
N PRO A 715 14.23 5.83 32.74
CA PRO A 715 15.22 5.09 33.50
C PRO A 715 14.75 4.80 34.92
N ASN A 716 13.96 5.70 35.53
CA ASN A 716 13.42 5.47 36.88
C ASN A 716 12.14 4.61 36.81
N PRO A 717 12.15 3.36 37.31
CA PRO A 717 10.99 2.48 37.27
C PRO A 717 9.73 3.05 37.95
N LEU A 718 9.88 3.94 38.93
CA LEU A 718 8.78 4.61 39.63
C LEU A 718 8.02 5.60 38.72
N ASN A 719 8.70 6.14 37.71
CA ASN A 719 8.15 7.12 36.77
C ASN A 719 7.62 6.47 35.49
N ARG A 720 7.83 5.17 35.29
CA ARG A 720 7.32 4.44 34.13
C ARG A 720 5.80 4.45 34.12
N THR A 721 5.22 4.55 32.93
CA THR A 721 3.77 4.67 32.76
C THR A 721 3.11 3.30 32.54
N GLY A 722 1.91 3.11 33.07
CA GLY A 722 1.20 1.83 33.04
C GLY A 722 0.23 1.66 34.20
N GLU A 723 -0.32 0.46 34.40
CA GLU A 723 -1.29 0.24 35.46
C GLU A 723 -0.70 0.41 36.87
N TRP A 724 -1.42 1.14 37.73
CA TRP A 724 -1.01 1.40 39.11
C TRP A 724 -0.84 0.15 39.96
N LYS A 725 -1.57 -0.92 39.63
CA LYS A 725 -1.46 -2.23 40.30
C LYS A 725 -0.10 -2.91 40.12
N ASN A 726 0.76 -2.39 39.25
CA ASN A 726 2.05 -2.99 39.00
C ASN A 726 3.02 -2.73 40.18
N PRO A 727 3.58 -3.77 40.82
CA PRO A 727 4.39 -3.62 42.02
C PRO A 727 5.68 -2.82 41.78
N LYS A 728 6.20 -2.79 40.54
CA LYS A 728 7.41 -2.02 40.20
C LYS A 728 7.22 -0.50 40.35
N LEU A 729 5.98 -0.03 40.33
CA LEU A 729 5.68 1.39 40.57
C LEU A 729 5.79 1.76 42.06
N LYS A 730 5.95 0.80 42.99
CA LYS A 730 6.01 1.02 44.45
C LYS A 730 5.00 2.06 44.95
N TYR A 731 3.77 2.00 44.44
CA TYR A 731 2.68 2.89 44.82
C TYR A 731 1.39 2.06 44.93
N PRO A 732 1.27 1.21 45.97
CA PRO A 732 0.11 0.34 46.16
C PRO A 732 -1.18 1.17 46.15
N LEU A 733 -2.29 0.57 45.71
CA LEU A 733 -3.60 1.22 45.85
C LEU A 733 -3.78 1.63 47.31
N PRO A 734 -4.17 2.89 47.59
CA PRO A 734 -4.20 3.36 48.96
C PRO A 734 -5.32 2.65 49.71
N ALA A 735 -5.00 2.21 50.93
CA ALA A 735 -5.97 1.65 51.87
C ALA A 735 -6.79 2.78 52.50
N TYR A 736 -7.65 3.42 51.72
CA TYR A 736 -8.66 4.34 52.25
C TYR A 736 -9.90 3.56 52.66
N ARG A 737 -10.61 4.01 53.70
CA ARG A 737 -11.99 3.57 53.92
C ARG A 737 -12.80 4.06 52.72
N ARG A 738 -13.20 3.12 51.86
CA ARG A 738 -14.07 3.40 50.71
C ARG A 738 -15.50 3.13 51.12
N LEU A 739 -16.34 4.13 50.87
CA LEU A 739 -17.78 4.01 50.95
C LEU A 739 -18.30 3.74 49.56
N VAL A 740 -18.58 2.46 49.24
CA VAL A 740 -19.00 2.06 47.89
C VAL A 740 -20.52 1.98 47.83
N TYR A 741 -21.15 2.73 46.94
CA TYR A 741 -22.58 2.66 46.64
C TYR A 741 -22.81 1.94 45.31
N ASN A 742 -23.61 0.87 45.31
CA ASN A 742 -23.85 0.01 44.14
C ASN A 742 -25.36 -0.07 43.82
N VAL A 743 -25.78 0.50 42.70
CA VAL A 743 -27.15 0.34 42.17
C VAL A 743 -27.02 -0.24 40.77
N LYS A 744 -27.13 -1.56 40.63
CA LYS A 744 -27.13 -2.18 39.29
C LYS A 744 -28.36 -1.74 38.49
N PRO A 745 -28.21 -1.35 37.21
CA PRO A 745 -29.32 -1.37 36.26
C PRO A 745 -29.65 -2.84 35.92
N ILE A 746 -30.93 -3.21 35.95
CA ILE A 746 -31.39 -4.53 35.50
C ILE A 746 -31.34 -4.56 33.97
N ALA A 747 -30.33 -5.22 33.40
CA ALA A 747 -30.36 -5.76 32.04
C ALA A 747 -29.47 -7.00 31.97
N ALA A 748 -30.01 -8.07 31.37
CA ALA A 748 -29.52 -9.44 31.41
C ALA A 748 -28.09 -9.62 30.86
N ASP A 749 -27.18 -10.12 31.70
CA ASP A 749 -26.39 -11.33 31.41
C ASP A 749 -25.75 -11.86 32.71
N SER A 750 -25.72 -13.19 32.86
CA SER A 750 -25.63 -13.89 34.15
C SER A 750 -24.21 -14.31 34.57
N THR A 751 -23.14 -13.69 34.06
CA THR A 751 -21.77 -14.23 34.27
C THR A 751 -20.66 -13.24 34.64
N ASN A 752 -20.95 -12.02 35.12
CA ASN A 752 -19.88 -11.13 35.60
C ASN A 752 -19.68 -11.18 37.12
N ARG A 753 -18.71 -12.00 37.54
CA ARG A 753 -18.11 -11.99 38.88
C ARG A 753 -17.40 -10.64 39.11
N LEU A 754 -17.78 -9.95 40.19
CA LEU A 754 -17.23 -8.68 40.62
C LEU A 754 -15.78 -8.89 41.11
N TYR A 755 -14.79 -8.37 40.39
CA TYR A 755 -13.41 -8.27 40.90
C TYR A 755 -13.24 -6.89 41.55
N LEU A 756 -13.35 -6.83 42.88
CA LEU A 756 -12.92 -5.67 43.67
C LEU A 756 -11.46 -5.90 44.11
N PRO A 757 -10.45 -5.26 43.49
CA PRO A 757 -9.08 -5.43 43.94
C PRO A 757 -8.83 -4.53 45.15
N GLY A 758 -8.69 -5.15 46.34
CA GLY A 758 -7.98 -4.56 47.48
C GLY A 758 -8.77 -3.66 48.44
N LEU A 759 -9.95 -4.09 48.90
CA LEU A 759 -10.58 -3.49 50.08
C LEU A 759 -9.96 -4.07 51.36
N SER A 760 -9.52 -3.20 52.28
CA SER A 760 -9.12 -3.58 53.65
C SER A 760 -10.35 -3.72 54.56
N GLU A 761 -10.18 -4.39 55.71
CA GLU A 761 -11.20 -4.90 56.65
C GLU A 761 -12.16 -3.87 57.31
N LYS A 762 -12.26 -2.62 56.82
CA LYS A 762 -13.21 -1.62 57.34
C LYS A 762 -13.77 -0.74 56.22
N ALA A 763 -14.57 -1.32 55.33
CA ALA A 763 -15.43 -0.56 54.42
C ALA A 763 -16.78 -0.31 55.11
N ILE A 764 -17.22 0.94 55.15
CA ILE A 764 -18.63 1.25 55.41
C ILE A 764 -19.31 1.19 54.03
N VAL A 765 -20.53 0.68 53.92
CA VAL A 765 -21.27 0.60 52.65
C VAL A 765 -22.59 1.32 52.90
N PHE A 766 -22.89 2.37 52.13
CA PHE A 766 -24.22 2.97 52.14
C PHE A 766 -25.11 2.15 51.20
N ASP A 767 -26.22 1.63 51.70
CA ASP A 767 -27.28 1.03 50.90
C ASP A 767 -28.51 1.94 51.02
N LEU A 768 -29.04 2.41 49.89
CA LEU A 768 -30.23 3.26 49.80
C LEU A 768 -31.27 2.55 48.92
N ARG A 769 -31.54 1.28 49.25
CA ARG A 769 -32.64 0.53 48.67
C ARG A 769 -33.86 0.65 49.57
N ASN A 770 -34.99 0.96 48.93
CA ASN A 770 -36.32 0.81 49.51
C ASN A 770 -36.49 -0.61 50.03
N GLU A 771 -37.27 -0.75 51.10
CA GLU A 771 -37.63 -2.03 51.69
C GLU A 771 -38.19 -3.02 50.65
N GLU A 772 -38.00 -4.29 50.97
CA GLU A 772 -38.45 -5.50 50.29
C GLU A 772 -37.49 -6.14 49.26
N THR A 773 -37.21 -7.43 49.51
CA THR A 773 -36.59 -8.44 48.62
C THR A 773 -35.06 -8.44 48.40
N VAL A 774 -34.35 -9.29 49.16
CA VAL A 774 -33.79 -10.60 48.72
C VAL A 774 -32.65 -11.01 49.69
N VAL A 775 -32.98 -11.94 50.59
CA VAL A 775 -32.03 -12.82 51.26
C VAL A 775 -31.69 -13.93 50.26
N ALA A 776 -30.63 -13.76 49.47
CA ALA A 776 -30.05 -14.84 48.68
C ALA A 776 -28.73 -15.27 49.32
N GLN A 777 -28.73 -16.50 49.83
CA GLN A 777 -27.64 -17.18 50.53
C GLN A 777 -26.29 -17.03 49.83
N MET A 778 -25.34 -16.31 50.46
CA MET A 778 -23.92 -16.48 50.18
C MET A 778 -23.41 -17.72 50.93
N LYS A 779 -22.83 -18.69 50.22
CA LYS A 779 -22.11 -19.80 50.85
C LYS A 779 -20.93 -19.27 51.68
N PRO A 780 -20.62 -19.86 52.85
CA PRO A 780 -19.63 -19.33 53.76
C PRO A 780 -18.21 -19.51 53.21
N MET A 781 -17.53 -18.40 52.90
CA MET A 781 -16.06 -18.36 52.95
C MET A 781 -15.65 -17.90 54.35
N LYS A 782 -14.72 -18.61 54.97
CA LYS A 782 -14.11 -18.29 56.28
C LYS A 782 -13.44 -16.91 56.24
N TYR A 783 -14.17 -15.84 56.53
CA TYR A 783 -13.63 -14.54 56.97
C TYR A 783 -14.70 -13.83 57.82
N ARG A 784 -14.32 -13.29 58.97
CA ARG A 784 -15.22 -12.61 59.92
C ARG A 784 -15.97 -11.46 59.22
N PRO A 785 -17.26 -11.20 59.52
CA PRO A 785 -17.99 -10.10 58.90
C PRO A 785 -17.43 -8.74 59.36
N PRO A 786 -17.23 -7.76 58.46
CA PRO A 786 -16.83 -6.40 58.84
C PRO A 786 -17.98 -5.66 59.53
N VAL A 787 -17.63 -4.77 60.46
CA VAL A 787 -18.57 -3.88 61.17
C VAL A 787 -19.25 -2.93 60.16
N LEU A 788 -20.55 -3.10 59.93
CA LEU A 788 -21.38 -2.16 59.16
C LEU A 788 -21.80 -0.98 60.05
N ALA A 789 -21.57 0.25 59.61
CA ALA A 789 -22.32 1.40 60.09
C ALA A 789 -23.52 1.61 59.16
N HIS A 790 -24.74 1.55 59.69
CA HIS A 790 -25.97 1.82 58.93
C HIS A 790 -26.37 3.29 59.11
N VAL A 791 -26.63 3.99 58.01
CA VAL A 791 -27.41 5.23 58.01
C VAL A 791 -28.76 4.89 57.39
N MET A 792 -29.81 4.94 58.20
CA MET A 792 -31.19 4.77 57.74
C MET A 792 -31.67 6.12 57.19
N PHE A 793 -32.06 6.14 55.93
CA PHE A 793 -32.66 7.32 55.31
C PHE A 793 -34.18 7.17 55.46
N ASN A 794 -34.81 8.18 56.04
CA ASN A 794 -36.25 8.19 56.27
C ASN A 794 -36.95 8.77 55.03
N ASP A 795 -38.10 8.21 54.65
CA ASP A 795 -38.86 8.65 53.47
C ASP A 795 -39.54 10.02 53.64
N ASP A 796 -39.46 10.61 54.84
CA ASP A 796 -40.02 11.92 55.16
C ASP A 796 -39.00 13.05 54.88
N PRO A 797 -39.24 13.94 53.90
CA PRO A 797 -38.33 15.02 53.54
C PRO A 797 -38.13 16.08 54.64
N GLN A 798 -38.84 16.04 55.76
CA GLN A 798 -38.66 16.95 56.89
C GLN A 798 -37.79 16.42 58.04
N LYS A 799 -37.28 15.17 58.00
CA LYS A 799 -36.46 14.59 59.07
C LYS A 799 -35.00 14.35 58.66
N PRO A 800 -34.00 14.82 59.44
CA PRO A 800 -32.59 14.55 59.15
C PRO A 800 -32.22 13.09 59.39
N ALA A 801 -31.32 12.55 58.54
CA ALA A 801 -30.78 11.20 58.69
C ALA A 801 -30.08 11.04 60.05
N THR A 802 -30.34 9.95 60.77
CA THR A 802 -29.79 9.72 62.11
C THR A 802 -28.78 8.57 62.09
N LEU A 803 -27.61 8.79 62.71
CA LEU A 803 -26.48 7.85 62.70
C LEU A 803 -26.50 6.95 63.95
N VAL A 804 -26.28 5.64 63.78
CA VAL A 804 -25.95 4.74 64.90
C VAL A 804 -24.42 4.75 65.09
N LYS A 805 -23.98 5.11 66.31
CA LYS A 805 -22.61 5.50 66.71
C LYS A 805 -21.49 4.56 66.21
N ASP A 806 -20.48 5.15 65.57
CA ASP A 806 -19.07 5.13 66.00
C ASP A 806 -18.18 5.96 65.03
N THR A 807 -17.83 7.19 65.42
CA THR A 807 -16.86 8.06 64.73
C THR A 807 -15.41 7.67 65.10
N PRO A 808 -14.39 7.87 64.22
CA PRO A 808 -13.62 9.13 64.28
C PRO A 808 -12.94 9.68 62.98
N ALA A 809 -13.04 11.00 62.78
CA ALA A 809 -11.99 12.04 62.63
C ALA A 809 -10.87 12.04 61.53
N SER A 810 -11.01 11.41 60.36
CA SER A 810 -10.04 11.65 59.25
C SER A 810 -10.65 11.53 57.85
N GLY A 811 -10.07 12.23 56.86
CA GLY A 811 -10.67 12.47 55.54
C GLY A 811 -11.29 11.22 54.89
N THR A 812 -12.47 11.40 54.33
CA THR A 812 -13.35 10.30 53.88
C THR A 812 -13.52 10.29 52.35
N VAL A 813 -13.48 9.10 51.75
CA VAL A 813 -13.72 8.90 50.31
C VAL A 813 -15.06 8.19 50.09
N PHE A 814 -15.98 8.88 49.44
CA PHE A 814 -17.26 8.34 48.97
C PHE A 814 -17.18 7.99 47.50
N ASP A 815 -17.59 6.77 47.15
CA ASP A 815 -17.45 6.19 45.82
C ASP A 815 -18.81 5.68 45.33
N PHE A 816 -19.37 6.37 44.33
CA PHE A 816 -20.60 5.96 43.69
C PHE A 816 -20.25 5.28 42.36
N HIS A 817 -20.38 3.94 42.33
CA HIS A 817 -20.14 3.14 41.12
C HIS A 817 -21.33 3.23 40.16
N ASN A 818 -21.69 4.44 39.71
CA ASN A 818 -22.72 4.60 38.69
C ASN A 818 -22.60 5.91 37.92
N ALA A 819 -22.63 5.82 36.57
CA ALA A 819 -22.70 6.97 35.67
C ALA A 819 -23.96 7.83 35.87
N VAL A 820 -24.96 7.28 36.56
CA VAL A 820 -26.26 7.90 36.85
C VAL A 820 -26.13 9.20 37.67
N LEU A 821 -25.21 9.29 38.64
CA LEU A 821 -25.04 10.51 39.45
C LEU A 821 -24.18 11.59 38.78
N LEU A 822 -23.52 11.25 37.66
CA LEU A 822 -22.90 12.27 36.80
C LEU A 822 -23.96 13.07 36.02
N ASN A 823 -25.13 12.46 35.82
CA ASN A 823 -26.28 13.04 35.15
C ASN A 823 -27.54 12.79 35.99
N PRO A 824 -27.68 13.45 37.16
CA PRO A 824 -28.81 13.23 38.06
C PRO A 824 -30.09 13.71 37.37
N SER A 825 -30.81 12.75 36.80
CA SER A 825 -31.94 12.98 35.90
C SER A 825 -33.27 12.88 36.62
N THR A 826 -33.31 12.15 37.74
CA THR A 826 -34.50 12.00 38.58
C THR A 826 -34.41 12.87 39.84
N PRO A 827 -35.55 13.34 40.40
CA PRO A 827 -35.56 14.07 41.68
C PRO A 827 -34.87 13.28 42.81
N ALA A 828 -35.03 11.96 42.85
CA ALA A 828 -34.39 11.09 43.83
C ALA A 828 -32.87 11.07 43.70
N GLU A 829 -32.33 11.03 42.47
CA GLU A 829 -30.88 11.12 42.22
C GLU A 829 -30.30 12.47 42.63
N LYS A 830 -30.99 13.57 42.27
CA LYS A 830 -30.61 14.94 42.67
C LYS A 830 -30.57 15.07 44.20
N GLN A 831 -31.59 14.56 44.89
CA GLN A 831 -31.66 14.61 46.35
C GLN A 831 -30.54 13.78 47.01
N LYS A 832 -30.28 12.56 46.51
CA LYS A 832 -29.18 11.72 47.00
C LYS A 832 -27.82 12.41 46.87
N LEU A 833 -27.55 13.03 45.71
CA LEU A 833 -26.33 13.79 45.48
C LEU A 833 -26.21 14.97 46.45
N LYS A 834 -27.30 15.73 46.64
CA LYS A 834 -27.35 16.86 47.58
C LYS A 834 -27.01 16.42 49.00
N THR A 835 -27.69 15.39 49.50
CA THR A 835 -27.49 14.89 50.86
C THR A 835 -26.07 14.40 51.08
N ALA A 836 -25.45 13.75 50.09
CA ALA A 836 -24.06 13.31 50.19
C ALA A 836 -23.08 14.49 50.26
N ILE A 837 -23.30 15.54 49.47
CA ILE A 837 -22.48 16.76 49.48
C ILE A 837 -22.65 17.51 50.80
N ASP A 838 -23.88 17.76 51.24
CA ASP A 838 -24.17 18.46 52.50
C ASP A 838 -23.56 17.73 53.69
N PHE A 839 -23.69 16.40 53.73
CA PHE A 839 -23.07 15.58 54.76
C PHE A 839 -21.55 15.74 54.78
N LEU A 840 -20.90 15.68 53.60
CA LEU A 840 -19.45 15.79 53.48
C LEU A 840 -18.90 17.18 53.81
N LEU A 841 -19.66 18.24 53.51
CA LEU A 841 -19.27 19.60 53.84
C LEU A 841 -19.53 19.97 55.31
N ALA A 842 -20.39 19.21 56.00
CA ALA A 842 -20.67 19.38 57.43
C ALA A 842 -19.66 18.65 58.34
N GLN A 843 -18.90 17.68 57.82
CA GLN A 843 -17.75 17.07 58.50
C GLN A 843 -16.52 17.96 58.40
#